data_AF-A0A2H0ZLS6-F1
#
_entry.id   AF-A0A2H0ZLS6-F1
#
_cell.length_a   1.000
_cell.length_b   1.000
_cell.length_c   1.000
_cell.angle_alpha   90.00
_cell.angle_beta   90.00
_cell.angle_gamma   90.00
#
_symmetry.space_group_name_H-M   'P 1'
#
loop_
_entity.id
_entity.type
_entity.pdbx_description
1 polymer ?
#
loop_
_entity_poly.entity_id
_entity_poly.type
_entity_poly.pdbx_seq_one_letter_code
_entity_poly.pdbx_strand_id
1 'polypeptide(L)'
;MADTAFVNRFWGQQEAGFNVIRTRLAHSLTTLQELLTFYKERVAIEKEYNKRMEKLVNAHTLGSGETGSIKIALEKLQIESNNMVKQNQKFIKSVAFHNYEKLNAFYISYKSNVHKVESHMEKVLARKSDCFLHLEAAKEKYRNECHQIKILQLQCQTTWGKELEKNKAKLLKAEKSIGGLKEQYMKCVHKCAEIHDVWVRDWRAALSNIYQLEIERIQLCKLNCFNFCNHVASLCVDWDQSVDLARTSFASIAAPKDIHDFAEVYGTGNRIAKAPQFIDFAQGFGDEGASAEYETANFKDPDFSQILTRTFSTQSTPSSNKGSPTKTSPQRSTKDNSPSQNGTGGAAGLLVPTNKSLPPIREPTGDGSVQLRKQPSQSSTYTSGHEDKSDDVFDTNKKMRGSNGSEYSNPTNYTSQTVRSWSSPKKKERSELQERINRRSQDWTNKFQPPEPEPEKPNIPITKDFSMDFIAKALEDLNSGGNGDVNQFRRSVRSQRNSQYGDYKKSRPQSDYVDDSREQAKRLDSISFRTPRKPGPMVDGVLEEDDSMRTVVERTPRQNQASPSKRFSSQSPTKSYMDLHSMIDKVTPVSRHEYVTKAKALYTYRAREEGELGFKKGWNMYIIHKQEDNWYPYSIVNLPPLIIGGAVLNDIYTEDPTKLPIQDILSIAFSKGLNAIDTSPYYGRSEELIGKALKAITAEWPRERYYICTKAGRITDTKFDYSREHVRESVKNSLRLLNTDYLDLVYMHDVEFVETPEVYDALRELRLMKEEGLIKAFGFSGYPVKLLYEIAYKCAHDYVEDIGRVDAILSYSHGCIQNTALFELYDDFINKCGIKKILNGSILSMSLLRSGKTHAFHPASVELKAKVDEVAQDLKKTSNIELAEPATRFAMKRWLFQTQPQKDPPLKWNQRTSIVLGVSTVEELNSALKSYADVKEKDGAEDEKLFEEIIKKLGSHFNETWPSGLYSAT
;
A
#
# COMPACT_ATOMS: atom_id res chain seq x y z
N MET A 1 28.16 -10.55 29.33
CA MET A 1 26.75 -10.98 29.21
C MET A 1 26.26 -11.91 30.34
N ALA A 2 27.10 -12.66 31.07
CA ALA A 2 26.62 -13.56 32.13
C ALA A 2 25.80 -12.86 33.24
N ASP A 3 26.19 -11.65 33.65
CA ASP A 3 25.51 -10.88 34.71
C ASP A 3 24.12 -10.36 34.32
N THR A 4 23.74 -10.38 33.04
CA THR A 4 22.43 -9.91 32.56
C THR A 4 21.42 -11.03 32.34
N ALA A 5 21.81 -12.30 32.55
CA ALA A 5 20.90 -13.44 32.39
C ALA A 5 19.75 -13.43 33.42
N PHE A 6 18.52 -13.68 32.96
CA PHE A 6 17.30 -13.68 33.78
C PHE A 6 17.44 -14.56 35.04
N VAL A 7 17.91 -15.79 34.86
CA VAL A 7 18.08 -16.78 35.93
C VAL A 7 19.09 -16.33 36.99
N ASN A 8 20.00 -15.40 36.68
CA ASN A 8 20.99 -14.87 37.62
C ASN A 8 20.48 -13.66 38.42
N ARG A 9 19.26 -13.16 38.16
CA ARG A 9 18.76 -11.89 38.74
C ARG A 9 17.66 -12.03 39.80
N PHE A 10 17.05 -13.21 39.96
CA PHE A 10 15.96 -13.44 40.92
C PHE A 10 16.41 -14.26 42.14
N TRP A 11 17.53 -13.83 42.72
CA TRP A 11 18.06 -14.28 44.02
C TRP A 11 17.99 -13.14 45.03
N GLY A 12 18.19 -13.43 46.31
CA GLY A 12 18.24 -12.41 47.36
C GLY A 12 18.10 -12.98 48.76
N GLN A 13 18.29 -12.12 49.76
CA GLN A 13 17.94 -12.44 51.15
C GLN A 13 16.41 -12.57 51.28
N GLN A 14 15.96 -13.32 52.30
CA GLN A 14 14.54 -13.44 52.68
C GLN A 14 13.60 -13.78 51.50
N GLU A 15 14.06 -14.61 50.56
CA GLU A 15 13.25 -15.18 49.47
C GLU A 15 12.64 -14.13 48.51
N ALA A 16 13.18 -12.91 48.51
CA ALA A 16 12.66 -11.77 47.73
C ALA A 16 12.48 -12.09 46.23
N GLY A 17 13.41 -12.84 45.64
CA GLY A 17 13.35 -13.25 44.23
C GLY A 17 12.13 -14.12 43.88
N PHE A 18 11.72 -15.02 44.78
CA PHE A 18 10.51 -15.84 44.58
C PHE A 18 9.25 -14.97 44.63
N ASN A 19 9.17 -14.07 45.62
CA ASN A 19 8.02 -13.17 45.76
C ASN A 19 7.85 -12.22 44.56
N VAL A 20 8.93 -11.63 44.05
CA VAL A 20 8.91 -10.77 42.86
C VAL A 20 8.40 -11.53 41.62
N ILE A 21 8.87 -12.77 41.43
CA ILE A 21 8.44 -13.62 40.31
C ILE A 21 6.96 -14.04 40.46
N ARG A 22 6.52 -14.43 41.65
CA ARG A 22 5.10 -14.76 41.94
C ARG A 22 4.17 -13.57 41.64
N THR A 23 4.53 -12.36 42.08
CA THR A 23 3.78 -11.13 41.74
C THR A 23 3.76 -10.88 40.23
N ARG A 24 4.88 -11.09 39.52
CA ARG A 24 4.96 -10.94 38.07
C ARG A 24 4.05 -11.92 37.33
N LEU A 25 4.01 -13.19 37.75
CA LEU A 25 3.16 -14.23 37.17
C LEU A 25 1.66 -14.00 37.45
N ALA A 26 1.32 -13.54 38.66
CA ALA A 26 -0.04 -13.11 38.98
C ALA A 26 -0.52 -11.99 38.04
N HIS A 27 0.30 -10.95 37.82
CA HIS A 27 -0.03 -9.89 36.85
C HIS A 27 -0.19 -10.43 35.42
N SER A 28 0.65 -11.38 34.99
CA SER A 28 0.54 -12.01 33.67
C SER A 28 -0.75 -12.82 33.48
N LEU A 29 -1.22 -13.50 34.53
CA LEU A 29 -2.52 -14.18 34.54
C LEU A 29 -3.67 -13.17 34.45
N THR A 30 -3.59 -12.04 35.15
CA THR A 30 -4.57 -10.95 35.05
C THR A 30 -4.64 -10.41 33.62
N THR A 31 -3.51 -10.08 32.98
CA THR A 31 -3.49 -9.53 31.61
C THR A 31 -4.06 -10.49 30.56
N LEU A 32 -3.83 -11.80 30.69
CA LEU A 32 -4.49 -12.80 29.83
C LEU A 32 -6.02 -12.79 30.02
N GLN A 33 -6.49 -12.65 31.25
CA GLN A 33 -7.91 -12.66 31.60
C GLN A 33 -8.63 -11.35 31.23
N GLU A 34 -7.94 -10.21 31.31
CA GLU A 34 -8.37 -8.91 30.77
C GLU A 34 -8.57 -9.01 29.25
N LEU A 35 -7.59 -9.56 28.53
CA LEU A 35 -7.65 -9.71 27.06
C LEU A 35 -8.75 -10.69 26.61
N LEU A 36 -8.95 -11.79 27.34
CA LEU A 36 -10.10 -12.69 27.12
C LEU A 36 -11.45 -11.98 27.34
N THR A 37 -11.55 -11.16 28.38
CA THR A 37 -12.76 -10.37 28.66
C THR A 37 -13.03 -9.36 27.54
N PHE A 38 -11.99 -8.65 27.08
CA PHE A 38 -12.08 -7.73 25.94
C PHE A 38 -12.63 -8.42 24.67
N TYR A 39 -12.10 -9.59 24.30
CA TYR A 39 -12.60 -10.30 23.12
C TYR A 39 -14.03 -10.83 23.30
N LYS A 40 -14.41 -11.27 24.50
CA LYS A 40 -15.77 -11.72 24.82
C LYS A 40 -16.80 -10.59 24.60
N GLU A 41 -16.52 -9.41 25.15
CA GLU A 41 -17.41 -8.25 25.00
C GLU A 41 -17.39 -7.68 23.58
N ARG A 42 -16.23 -7.63 22.90
CA ARG A 42 -16.13 -7.23 21.48
C ARG A 42 -16.96 -8.14 20.57
N VAL A 43 -16.96 -9.45 20.83
CA VAL A 43 -17.79 -10.45 20.12
C VAL A 43 -19.28 -10.29 20.44
N ALA A 44 -19.65 -9.88 21.66
CA ALA A 44 -21.04 -9.60 22.02
C ALA A 44 -21.59 -8.37 21.29
N ILE A 45 -20.83 -7.26 21.29
CA ILE A 45 -21.18 -6.01 20.60
C ILE A 45 -21.46 -6.25 19.11
N GLU A 46 -20.57 -6.98 18.42
CA GLU A 46 -20.78 -7.25 16.99
C GLU A 46 -21.94 -8.21 16.72
N LYS A 47 -22.18 -9.21 17.59
CA LYS A 47 -23.38 -10.06 17.47
C LYS A 47 -24.67 -9.25 17.55
N GLU A 48 -24.73 -8.24 18.42
CA GLU A 48 -25.91 -7.37 18.51
C GLU A 48 -26.03 -6.45 17.30
N TYR A 49 -24.96 -5.74 16.93
CA TYR A 49 -24.94 -4.85 15.77
C TYR A 49 -25.33 -5.58 14.48
N ASN A 50 -24.77 -6.77 14.27
CA ASN A 50 -25.08 -7.62 13.13
C ASN A 50 -26.55 -8.08 13.12
N LYS A 51 -27.10 -8.52 14.26
CA LYS A 51 -28.53 -8.85 14.40
C LYS A 51 -29.45 -7.65 14.12
N ARG A 52 -29.04 -6.42 14.48
CA ARG A 52 -29.77 -5.19 14.15
C ARG A 52 -29.72 -4.89 12.64
N MET A 53 -28.57 -5.08 11.98
CA MET A 53 -28.41 -4.93 10.53
C MET A 53 -29.20 -6.00 9.75
N GLU A 54 -29.16 -7.26 10.18
CA GLU A 54 -29.94 -8.36 9.61
C GLU A 54 -31.45 -8.10 9.72
N LYS A 55 -31.92 -7.52 10.83
CA LYS A 55 -33.32 -7.06 10.94
C LYS A 55 -33.63 -5.93 9.97
N LEU A 56 -32.74 -4.94 9.80
CA LEU A 56 -32.95 -3.81 8.88
C LEU A 56 -33.19 -4.29 7.44
N VAL A 57 -32.28 -5.12 6.92
CA VAL A 57 -32.27 -5.54 5.50
C VAL A 57 -33.39 -6.54 5.18
N ASN A 58 -33.82 -7.35 6.14
CA ASN A 58 -34.93 -8.30 5.98
C ASN A 58 -36.32 -7.67 6.20
N ALA A 59 -36.43 -6.56 6.93
CA ALA A 59 -37.72 -5.92 7.22
C ALA A 59 -38.11 -4.80 6.23
N HIS A 60 -37.18 -4.32 5.40
CA HIS A 60 -37.42 -3.21 4.48
C HIS A 60 -36.88 -3.53 3.08
N THR A 61 -37.79 -3.83 2.15
CA THR A 61 -37.48 -3.97 0.73
C THR A 61 -37.40 -2.60 0.06
N LEU A 62 -36.37 -2.37 -0.74
CA LEU A 62 -36.20 -1.12 -1.49
C LEU A 62 -36.63 -1.31 -2.96
N GLY A 63 -37.14 -0.24 -3.60
CA GLY A 63 -37.40 -0.24 -5.04
C GLY A 63 -38.53 -1.14 -5.56
N SER A 64 -39.43 -1.64 -4.69
CA SER A 64 -40.47 -2.61 -5.07
C SER A 64 -41.41 -2.08 -6.17
N GLY A 65 -41.83 -0.82 -6.09
CA GLY A 65 -42.64 -0.13 -7.11
C GLY A 65 -41.84 0.59 -8.21
N GLU A 66 -40.50 0.58 -8.13
CA GLU A 66 -39.64 1.32 -9.07
C GLU A 66 -39.39 0.54 -10.37
N THR A 67 -38.94 1.25 -11.41
CA THR A 67 -38.54 0.69 -12.72
C THR A 67 -37.16 1.23 -13.13
N GLY A 68 -36.65 0.83 -14.30
CA GLY A 68 -35.41 1.37 -14.87
C GLY A 68 -34.14 1.15 -14.02
N SER A 69 -33.15 2.00 -14.25
CA SER A 69 -31.85 2.00 -13.57
C SER A 69 -31.92 2.30 -12.07
N ILE A 70 -32.86 3.16 -11.63
CA ILE A 70 -33.06 3.46 -10.20
C ILE A 70 -33.50 2.22 -9.41
N LYS A 71 -34.36 1.36 -9.96
CA LYS A 71 -34.74 0.08 -9.33
C LYS A 71 -33.51 -0.78 -9.09
N ILE A 72 -32.68 -0.96 -10.12
CA ILE A 72 -31.48 -1.80 -10.08
C ILE A 72 -30.50 -1.30 -9.01
N ALA A 73 -30.32 0.02 -8.87
CA ALA A 73 -29.48 0.61 -7.83
C ALA A 73 -30.01 0.38 -6.40
N LEU A 74 -31.32 0.47 -6.19
CA LEU A 74 -31.96 0.19 -4.90
C LEU A 74 -31.90 -1.29 -4.51
N GLU A 75 -32.14 -2.20 -5.46
CA GLU A 75 -31.95 -3.65 -5.27
C GLU A 75 -30.48 -3.97 -4.95
N LYS A 76 -29.54 -3.36 -5.68
CA LYS A 76 -28.09 -3.51 -5.46
C LYS A 76 -27.67 -3.03 -4.07
N LEU A 77 -28.22 -1.92 -3.57
CA LEU A 77 -27.98 -1.47 -2.19
C LEU A 77 -28.47 -2.50 -1.15
N GLN A 78 -29.65 -3.11 -1.35
CA GLN A 78 -30.17 -4.14 -0.45
C GLN A 78 -29.32 -5.42 -0.51
N ILE A 79 -28.82 -5.80 -1.69
CA ILE A 79 -27.90 -6.94 -1.88
C ILE A 79 -26.57 -6.71 -1.15
N GLU A 80 -25.93 -5.54 -1.30
CA GLU A 80 -24.65 -5.27 -0.65
C GLU A 80 -24.77 -5.06 0.87
N SER A 81 -25.89 -4.49 1.35
CA SER A 81 -26.21 -4.47 2.78
C SER A 81 -26.31 -5.90 3.35
N ASN A 82 -26.91 -6.83 2.60
CA ASN A 82 -26.93 -8.26 2.92
C ASN A 82 -25.54 -8.91 2.88
N ASN A 83 -24.60 -8.39 2.10
CA ASN A 83 -23.22 -8.86 2.09
C ASN A 83 -22.45 -8.36 3.31
N MET A 84 -22.63 -7.11 3.73
CA MET A 84 -22.03 -6.55 4.96
C MET A 84 -22.41 -7.36 6.22
N VAL A 85 -23.68 -7.79 6.33
CA VAL A 85 -24.16 -8.75 7.35
C VAL A 85 -23.31 -10.03 7.36
N LYS A 86 -23.18 -10.70 6.21
CA LYS A 86 -22.44 -11.96 6.05
C LYS A 86 -20.95 -11.80 6.40
N GLN A 87 -20.30 -10.73 5.95
CA GLN A 87 -18.89 -10.48 6.25
C GLN A 87 -18.68 -10.22 7.75
N ASN A 88 -19.60 -9.51 8.42
CA ASN A 88 -19.52 -9.35 9.87
C ASN A 88 -19.82 -10.67 10.63
N GLN A 89 -20.71 -11.54 10.13
CA GLN A 89 -20.92 -12.87 10.74
C GLN A 89 -19.63 -13.71 10.68
N LYS A 90 -18.86 -13.57 9.60
CA LYS A 90 -17.53 -14.17 9.39
C LYS A 90 -16.46 -13.53 10.28
N PHE A 91 -16.47 -12.21 10.50
CA PHE A 91 -15.59 -11.53 11.47
C PHE A 91 -15.83 -12.04 12.90
N ILE A 92 -17.08 -12.05 13.35
CA ILE A 92 -17.50 -12.56 14.67
C ILE A 92 -16.98 -13.99 14.91
N LYS A 93 -17.21 -14.90 13.95
CA LYS A 93 -16.72 -16.29 14.01
C LYS A 93 -15.19 -16.35 14.04
N SER A 94 -14.52 -15.49 13.28
CA SER A 94 -13.06 -15.45 13.21
C SER A 94 -12.44 -15.04 14.54
N VAL A 95 -12.92 -13.96 15.17
CA VAL A 95 -12.42 -13.46 16.46
C VAL A 95 -12.74 -14.43 17.60
N ALA A 96 -13.94 -15.02 17.62
CA ALA A 96 -14.30 -16.02 18.62
C ALA A 96 -13.31 -17.21 18.63
N PHE A 97 -13.04 -17.79 17.46
CA PHE A 97 -12.12 -18.94 17.35
C PHE A 97 -10.64 -18.56 17.50
N HIS A 98 -10.16 -17.59 16.71
CA HIS A 98 -8.72 -17.30 16.62
C HIS A 98 -8.20 -16.48 17.80
N ASN A 99 -8.99 -15.54 18.32
CA ASN A 99 -8.57 -14.66 19.40
C ASN A 99 -9.00 -15.22 20.76
N TYR A 100 -10.29 -15.45 20.97
CA TYR A 100 -10.81 -15.86 22.29
C TYR A 100 -10.51 -17.33 22.63
N GLU A 101 -10.98 -18.29 21.83
CA GLU A 101 -10.90 -19.73 22.18
C GLU A 101 -9.45 -20.22 22.29
N LYS A 102 -8.58 -19.85 21.32
CA LYS A 102 -7.15 -20.20 21.37
C LYS A 102 -6.41 -19.57 22.55
N LEU A 103 -6.71 -18.31 22.89
CA LEU A 103 -6.13 -17.66 24.07
C LEU A 103 -6.62 -18.29 25.37
N ASN A 104 -7.87 -18.74 25.42
CA ASN A 104 -8.45 -19.38 26.59
C ASN A 104 -7.83 -20.76 26.85
N ALA A 105 -7.64 -21.56 25.79
CA ALA A 105 -6.89 -22.82 25.87
C ALA A 105 -5.46 -22.61 26.37
N PHE A 106 -4.77 -21.59 25.86
CA PHE A 106 -3.44 -21.22 26.36
C PHE A 106 -3.46 -20.75 27.82
N TYR A 107 -4.39 -19.87 28.22
CA TYR A 107 -4.54 -19.39 29.61
C TYR A 107 -4.73 -20.55 30.60
N ILE A 108 -5.53 -21.56 30.25
CA ILE A 108 -5.74 -22.76 31.09
C ILE A 108 -4.43 -23.55 31.27
N SER A 109 -3.68 -23.77 30.19
CA SER A 109 -2.37 -24.43 30.22
C SER A 109 -1.34 -23.64 31.04
N TYR A 110 -1.22 -22.34 30.76
CA TYR A 110 -0.31 -21.41 31.42
C TYR A 110 -0.57 -21.35 32.94
N LYS A 111 -1.83 -21.21 33.35
CA LYS A 111 -2.26 -21.22 34.75
C LYS A 111 -1.95 -22.54 35.46
N SER A 112 -2.13 -23.67 34.79
CA SER A 112 -1.74 -24.99 35.32
C SER A 112 -0.23 -25.08 35.55
N ASN A 113 0.58 -24.59 34.60
CA ASN A 113 2.04 -24.69 34.67
C ASN A 113 2.66 -23.72 35.70
N VAL A 114 2.14 -22.48 35.79
CA VAL A 114 2.50 -21.53 36.87
C VAL A 114 2.23 -22.16 38.24
N HIS A 115 1.02 -22.68 38.48
CA HIS A 115 0.66 -23.26 39.76
C HIS A 115 1.52 -24.47 40.17
N LYS A 116 1.92 -25.32 39.21
CA LYS A 116 2.87 -26.44 39.46
C LYS A 116 4.22 -25.93 39.99
N VAL A 117 4.77 -24.89 39.36
CA VAL A 117 6.07 -24.34 39.74
C VAL A 117 6.00 -23.62 41.08
N GLU A 118 4.96 -22.80 41.31
CA GLU A 118 4.72 -22.14 42.59
C GLU A 118 4.57 -23.16 43.73
N SER A 119 3.68 -24.16 43.56
CA SER A 119 3.41 -25.18 44.57
C SER A 119 4.61 -26.12 44.84
N HIS A 120 5.54 -26.28 43.89
CA HIS A 120 6.81 -26.98 44.15
C HIS A 120 7.74 -26.11 44.99
N MET A 121 7.96 -24.86 44.58
CA MET A 121 8.90 -23.96 45.24
C MET A 121 8.45 -23.60 46.66
N GLU A 122 7.15 -23.38 46.92
CA GLU A 122 6.65 -23.15 48.27
C GLU A 122 6.97 -24.31 49.23
N LYS A 123 6.94 -25.56 48.76
CA LYS A 123 7.34 -26.74 49.55
C LYS A 123 8.85 -26.80 49.82
N VAL A 124 9.67 -26.37 48.86
CA VAL A 124 11.14 -26.29 49.01
C VAL A 124 11.52 -25.18 50.01
N LEU A 125 10.91 -24.01 49.90
CA LEU A 125 11.14 -22.87 50.79
C LEU A 125 10.66 -23.17 52.23
N ALA A 126 9.48 -23.79 52.40
CA ALA A 126 9.00 -24.22 53.71
C ALA A 126 9.99 -25.18 54.42
N ARG A 127 10.53 -26.18 53.69
CA ARG A 127 11.55 -27.12 54.22
C ARG A 127 12.85 -26.42 54.58
N LYS A 128 13.27 -25.44 53.78
CA LYS A 128 14.48 -24.62 54.03
C LYS A 128 14.33 -23.77 55.29
N SER A 129 13.16 -23.15 55.47
CA SER A 129 12.81 -22.37 56.66
C SER A 129 12.80 -23.23 57.94
N ASP A 130 12.15 -24.40 57.90
CA ASP A 130 12.15 -25.37 59.01
C ASP A 130 13.57 -25.81 59.40
N CYS A 131 14.42 -26.14 58.43
CA CYS A 131 15.81 -26.51 58.70
C CYS A 131 16.60 -25.35 59.33
N PHE A 132 16.37 -24.11 58.90
CA PHE A 132 17.03 -22.92 59.45
C PHE A 132 16.59 -22.61 60.89
N LEU A 133 15.30 -22.80 61.23
CA LEU A 133 14.81 -22.68 62.60
C LEU A 133 15.49 -23.70 63.53
N HIS A 134 15.62 -24.96 63.09
CA HIS A 134 16.34 -25.99 63.82
C HIS A 134 17.84 -25.67 63.96
N LEU A 135 18.47 -25.09 62.93
CA LEU A 135 19.87 -24.67 62.95
C LEU A 135 20.13 -23.59 64.00
N GLU A 136 19.36 -22.49 63.98
CA GLU A 136 19.55 -21.40 64.94
C GLU A 136 19.26 -21.87 66.38
N ALA A 137 18.27 -22.76 66.58
CA ALA A 137 18.01 -23.35 67.89
C ALA A 137 19.16 -24.25 68.41
N ALA A 138 19.84 -25.00 67.53
CA ALA A 138 21.01 -25.80 67.90
C ALA A 138 22.25 -24.93 68.15
N LYS A 139 22.46 -23.94 67.28
CA LYS A 139 23.54 -22.94 67.35
C LYS A 139 23.49 -22.13 68.64
N GLU A 140 22.31 -21.64 69.04
CA GLU A 140 22.14 -20.83 70.23
C GLU A 140 22.28 -21.67 71.52
N LYS A 141 21.87 -22.93 71.53
CA LYS A 141 22.18 -23.88 72.62
C LYS A 141 23.69 -24.08 72.78
N TYR A 142 24.39 -24.38 71.68
CA TYR A 142 25.85 -24.55 71.67
C TYR A 142 26.58 -23.27 72.13
N ARG A 143 26.16 -22.11 71.63
CA ARG A 143 26.70 -20.79 71.99
C ARG A 143 26.54 -20.47 73.48
N ASN A 144 25.37 -20.75 74.05
CA ASN A 144 25.13 -20.51 75.48
C ASN A 144 25.95 -21.45 76.37
N GLU A 145 26.12 -22.72 75.99
CA GLU A 145 27.02 -23.62 76.72
C GLU A 145 28.48 -23.15 76.64
N CYS A 146 28.95 -22.70 75.47
CA CYS A 146 30.28 -22.10 75.30
C CYS A 146 30.47 -20.85 76.18
N HIS A 147 29.46 -19.98 76.27
CA HIS A 147 29.48 -18.79 77.12
C HIS A 147 29.50 -19.16 78.60
N GLN A 148 28.69 -20.15 79.00
CA GLN A 148 28.62 -20.65 80.36
C GLN A 148 29.93 -21.31 80.80
N ILE A 149 30.61 -22.06 79.93
CA ILE A 149 31.97 -22.58 80.15
C ILE A 149 32.96 -21.42 80.38
N LYS A 150 32.97 -20.39 79.52
CA LYS A 150 33.87 -19.24 79.68
C LYS A 150 33.64 -18.49 81.01
N ILE A 151 32.39 -18.35 81.43
CA ILE A 151 32.04 -17.78 82.74
C ILE A 151 32.54 -18.67 83.89
N LEU A 152 32.32 -19.99 83.81
CA LEU A 152 32.74 -20.94 84.84
C LEU A 152 34.28 -21.05 84.95
N GLN A 153 34.99 -20.96 83.83
CA GLN A 153 36.47 -20.92 83.80
C GLN A 153 36.99 -19.66 84.53
N LEU A 154 36.42 -18.48 84.25
CA LEU A 154 36.77 -17.25 84.96
C LEU A 154 36.41 -17.32 86.46
N GLN A 155 35.23 -17.87 86.81
CA GLN A 155 34.84 -18.08 88.20
C GLN A 155 35.76 -19.08 88.93
N CYS A 156 36.30 -20.08 88.25
CA CYS A 156 37.30 -20.99 88.81
C CYS A 156 38.69 -20.34 89.02
N GLN A 157 38.93 -19.14 88.48
CA GLN A 157 40.13 -18.34 88.72
C GLN A 157 39.96 -17.30 89.84
N THR A 158 38.71 -16.96 90.20
CA THR A 158 38.39 -15.88 91.15
C THR A 158 37.67 -16.34 92.43
N THR A 159 37.25 -17.61 92.51
CA THR A 159 36.59 -18.20 93.70
C THR A 159 37.46 -19.25 94.38
N TRP A 160 37.19 -19.51 95.67
CA TRP A 160 38.06 -20.30 96.56
C TRP A 160 37.23 -21.29 97.40
N GLY A 161 37.89 -22.27 98.03
CA GLY A 161 37.25 -23.23 98.93
C GLY A 161 36.07 -24.01 98.32
N LYS A 162 35.00 -24.23 99.10
CA LYS A 162 33.81 -25.01 98.67
C LYS A 162 33.11 -24.44 97.44
N GLU A 163 33.22 -23.13 97.18
CA GLU A 163 32.64 -22.52 95.99
C GLU A 163 33.45 -22.84 94.73
N LEU A 164 34.79 -22.87 94.84
CA LEU A 164 35.67 -23.32 93.77
C LEU A 164 35.38 -24.78 93.38
N GLU A 165 35.16 -25.68 94.34
CA GLU A 165 34.79 -27.08 94.06
C GLU A 165 33.44 -27.16 93.33
N LYS A 166 32.44 -26.41 93.80
CA LYS A 166 31.12 -26.31 93.17
C LYS A 166 31.20 -25.76 91.74
N ASN A 167 32.10 -24.81 91.47
CA ASN A 167 32.29 -24.24 90.14
C ASN A 167 33.09 -25.17 89.22
N LYS A 168 34.13 -25.87 89.72
CA LYS A 168 34.84 -26.93 88.99
C LYS A 168 33.91 -28.09 88.60
N ALA A 169 33.03 -28.53 89.50
CA ALA A 169 32.06 -29.59 89.22
C ALA A 169 31.03 -29.19 88.13
N LYS A 170 30.57 -27.93 88.13
CA LYS A 170 29.75 -27.38 87.04
C LYS A 170 30.52 -27.30 85.72
N LEU A 171 31.77 -26.84 85.75
CA LEU A 171 32.62 -26.70 84.57
C LEU A 171 32.83 -28.04 83.89
N LEU A 172 33.24 -29.06 84.63
CA LEU A 172 33.46 -30.42 84.11
C LEU A 172 32.15 -31.03 83.56
N LYS A 173 30.99 -30.70 84.14
CA LYS A 173 29.67 -31.08 83.58
C LYS A 173 29.41 -30.41 82.22
N ALA A 174 29.68 -29.11 82.10
CA ALA A 174 29.49 -28.35 80.86
C ALA A 174 30.48 -28.76 79.75
N GLU A 175 31.74 -29.02 80.12
CA GLU A 175 32.77 -29.56 79.23
C GLU A 175 32.46 -30.98 78.74
N LYS A 176 31.58 -31.72 79.44
CA LYS A 176 31.05 -33.02 78.99
C LYS A 176 29.81 -32.92 78.10
N SER A 177 28.94 -31.93 78.28
CA SER A 177 27.74 -31.72 77.45
C SER A 177 28.03 -31.03 76.11
N ILE A 178 29.00 -30.12 76.06
CA ILE A 178 29.33 -29.33 74.87
C ILE A 178 29.67 -30.19 73.64
N GLY A 179 30.25 -31.38 73.81
CA GLY A 179 30.55 -32.30 72.71
C GLY A 179 29.30 -32.72 71.91
N GLY A 180 28.25 -33.14 72.61
CA GLY A 180 26.98 -33.53 71.98
C GLY A 180 26.23 -32.35 71.35
N LEU A 181 26.30 -31.16 71.97
CA LEU A 181 25.74 -29.93 71.39
C LEU A 181 26.48 -29.51 70.11
N LYS A 182 27.81 -29.64 70.08
CA LYS A 182 28.63 -29.41 68.87
C LYS A 182 28.24 -30.38 67.76
N GLU A 183 28.07 -31.66 68.07
CA GLU A 183 27.67 -32.69 67.10
C GLU A 183 26.27 -32.42 66.54
N GLN A 184 25.29 -32.07 67.38
CA GLN A 184 23.95 -31.67 66.93
C GLN A 184 24.00 -30.42 66.04
N TYR A 185 24.78 -29.40 66.41
CA TYR A 185 24.93 -28.20 65.60
C TYR A 185 25.55 -28.51 64.22
N MET A 186 26.62 -29.32 64.17
CA MET A 186 27.23 -29.75 62.89
C MET A 186 26.23 -30.55 62.03
N LYS A 187 25.44 -31.46 62.61
CA LYS A 187 24.37 -32.18 61.89
C LYS A 187 23.31 -31.23 61.31
N CYS A 188 22.90 -30.20 62.06
CA CYS A 188 22.00 -29.16 61.54
C CYS A 188 22.65 -28.34 60.41
N VAL A 189 23.95 -28.01 60.49
CA VAL A 189 24.68 -27.32 59.41
C VAL A 189 24.69 -28.15 58.12
N HIS A 190 25.03 -29.44 58.20
CA HIS A 190 25.01 -30.33 57.03
C HIS A 190 23.61 -30.42 56.39
N LYS A 191 22.57 -30.66 57.19
CA LYS A 191 21.18 -30.70 56.69
C LYS A 191 20.73 -29.37 56.06
N CYS A 192 21.24 -28.24 56.56
CA CYS A 192 20.98 -26.92 55.97
C CYS A 192 21.73 -26.70 54.64
N ALA A 193 22.90 -27.30 54.44
CA ALA A 193 23.60 -27.29 53.15
C ALA A 193 22.84 -28.14 52.12
N GLU A 194 22.44 -29.36 52.48
CA GLU A 194 21.67 -30.26 51.59
C GLU A 194 20.39 -29.61 51.03
N ILE A 195 19.58 -28.98 51.91
CA ILE A 195 18.36 -28.27 51.46
C ILE A 195 18.67 -26.95 50.73
N HIS A 196 19.84 -26.34 50.96
CA HIS A 196 20.29 -25.18 50.18
C HIS A 196 20.62 -25.58 48.75
N ASP A 197 21.35 -26.67 48.53
CA ASP A 197 21.72 -27.16 47.20
C ASP A 197 20.48 -27.61 46.40
N VAL A 198 19.54 -28.30 47.05
CA VAL A 198 18.22 -28.61 46.49
C VAL A 198 17.48 -27.33 46.09
N TRP A 199 17.47 -26.30 46.94
CA TRP A 199 16.84 -25.02 46.62
C TRP A 199 17.52 -24.28 45.46
N VAL A 200 18.85 -24.23 45.40
CA VAL A 200 19.58 -23.60 44.28
C VAL A 200 19.29 -24.32 42.97
N ARG A 201 19.33 -25.65 42.96
CA ARG A 201 19.03 -26.48 41.78
C ARG A 201 17.59 -26.27 41.31
N ASP A 202 16.62 -26.44 42.21
CA ASP A 202 15.20 -26.41 41.86
C ASP A 202 14.74 -24.99 41.50
N TRP A 203 15.23 -23.95 42.19
CA TRP A 203 14.90 -22.56 41.85
C TRP A 203 15.53 -22.12 40.53
N ARG A 204 16.76 -22.56 40.21
CA ARG A 204 17.38 -22.36 38.89
C ARG A 204 16.53 -22.99 37.77
N ALA A 205 16.04 -24.21 37.99
CA ALA A 205 15.16 -24.89 37.03
C ALA A 205 13.81 -24.17 36.88
N ALA A 206 13.18 -23.79 38.00
CA ALA A 206 11.93 -23.02 38.02
C ALA A 206 12.06 -21.69 37.27
N LEU A 207 13.12 -20.91 37.51
CA LEU A 207 13.40 -19.66 36.79
C LEU A 207 13.61 -19.86 35.29
N SER A 208 14.23 -20.98 34.88
CA SER A 208 14.44 -21.30 33.47
C SER A 208 13.11 -21.62 32.77
N ASN A 209 12.24 -22.41 33.42
CA ASN A 209 10.90 -22.71 32.92
C ASN A 209 10.01 -21.46 32.87
N ILE A 210 10.07 -20.61 33.90
CA ILE A 210 9.31 -19.35 33.99
C ILE A 210 9.75 -18.36 32.91
N TYR A 211 11.04 -18.28 32.59
CA TYR A 211 11.57 -17.47 31.49
C TYR A 211 10.98 -17.90 30.14
N GLN A 212 10.97 -19.21 29.86
CA GLN A 212 10.38 -19.76 28.63
C GLN A 212 8.86 -19.50 28.56
N LEU A 213 8.13 -19.73 29.66
CA LEU A 213 6.69 -19.47 29.76
C LEU A 213 6.34 -17.99 29.55
N GLU A 214 7.11 -17.05 30.13
CA GLU A 214 6.89 -15.62 29.89
C GLU A 214 7.17 -15.20 28.44
N ILE A 215 8.20 -15.76 27.79
CA ILE A 215 8.47 -15.51 26.37
C ILE A 215 7.32 -16.05 25.51
N GLU A 216 6.88 -17.29 25.74
CA GLU A 216 5.75 -17.90 25.03
C GLU A 216 4.49 -17.05 25.19
N ARG A 217 4.18 -16.61 26.42
CA ARG A 217 3.05 -15.72 26.71
C ARG A 217 3.17 -14.38 25.97
N ILE A 218 4.34 -13.75 25.97
CA ILE A 218 4.55 -12.45 25.29
C ILE A 218 4.35 -12.60 23.79
N GLN A 219 4.96 -13.61 23.16
CA GLN A 219 4.84 -13.82 21.71
C GLN A 219 3.44 -14.26 21.29
N LEU A 220 2.77 -15.10 22.08
CA LEU A 220 1.38 -15.49 21.83
C LEU A 220 0.42 -14.30 22.01
N CYS A 221 0.64 -13.42 23.01
CA CYS A 221 -0.11 -12.17 23.11
C CYS A 221 0.15 -11.23 21.92
N LYS A 222 1.40 -11.05 21.48
CA LYS A 222 1.78 -10.27 20.27
C LYS A 222 1.00 -10.77 19.06
N LEU A 223 1.11 -12.07 18.76
CA LEU A 223 0.47 -12.71 17.62
C LEU A 223 -1.07 -12.73 17.71
N ASN A 224 -1.64 -12.86 18.91
CA ASN A 224 -3.10 -12.84 19.09
C ASN A 224 -3.66 -11.43 18.84
N CYS A 225 -3.11 -10.40 19.50
CA CYS A 225 -3.50 -9.00 19.26
C CYS A 225 -3.32 -8.60 17.79
N PHE A 226 -2.22 -9.02 17.15
CA PHE A 226 -1.99 -8.75 15.74
C PHE A 226 -3.02 -9.44 14.82
N ASN A 227 -3.39 -10.70 15.10
CA ASN A 227 -4.47 -11.36 14.37
C ASN A 227 -5.83 -10.68 14.56
N PHE A 228 -6.12 -10.11 15.73
CA PHE A 228 -7.34 -9.31 15.93
C PHE A 228 -7.37 -8.07 15.03
N CYS A 229 -6.27 -7.30 15.00
CA CYS A 229 -6.12 -6.16 14.09
C CYS A 229 -6.30 -6.56 12.62
N ASN A 230 -5.76 -7.72 12.22
CA ASN A 230 -5.90 -8.25 10.86
C ASN A 230 -7.34 -8.66 10.51
N HIS A 231 -8.08 -9.20 11.48
CA HIS A 231 -9.50 -9.49 11.30
C HIS A 231 -10.33 -8.19 11.19
N VAL A 232 -10.01 -7.14 11.94
CA VAL A 232 -10.67 -5.82 11.84
C VAL A 232 -10.38 -5.18 10.48
N ALA A 233 -9.11 -5.10 10.07
CA ALA A 233 -8.72 -4.55 8.77
C ALA A 233 -9.35 -5.31 7.60
N SER A 234 -9.47 -6.65 7.71
CA SER A 234 -10.19 -7.47 6.73
C SER A 234 -11.68 -7.11 6.64
N LEU A 235 -12.34 -6.81 7.77
CA LEU A 235 -13.76 -6.40 7.78
C LEU A 235 -13.94 -5.02 7.13
N CYS A 236 -13.07 -4.05 7.43
CA CYS A 236 -13.12 -2.72 6.85
C CYS A 236 -13.02 -2.75 5.31
N VAL A 237 -12.07 -3.53 4.75
CA VAL A 237 -11.93 -3.71 3.30
C VAL A 237 -13.12 -4.48 2.69
N ASP A 238 -13.61 -5.52 3.38
CA ASP A 238 -14.78 -6.30 2.93
C ASP A 238 -16.08 -5.46 2.95
N TRP A 239 -16.15 -4.37 3.73
CA TRP A 239 -17.26 -3.41 3.77
C TRP A 239 -17.11 -2.27 2.75
N ASP A 240 -15.91 -1.67 2.65
CA ASP A 240 -15.59 -0.61 1.69
C ASP A 240 -15.95 -1.04 0.25
N GLN A 241 -15.57 -2.27 -0.11
CA GLN A 241 -15.94 -2.89 -1.39
C GLN A 241 -17.47 -2.99 -1.58
N SER A 242 -18.25 -3.35 -0.55
CA SER A 242 -19.72 -3.44 -0.65
C SER A 242 -20.37 -2.06 -0.80
N VAL A 243 -19.84 -1.03 -0.13
CA VAL A 243 -20.29 0.36 -0.30
C VAL A 243 -19.95 0.87 -1.71
N ASP A 244 -18.76 0.59 -2.23
CA ASP A 244 -18.34 1.04 -3.56
C ASP A 244 -19.12 0.37 -4.70
N LEU A 245 -19.47 -0.90 -4.54
CA LEU A 245 -20.35 -1.63 -5.47
C LEU A 245 -21.77 -1.07 -5.50
N ALA A 246 -22.30 -0.60 -4.35
CA ALA A 246 -23.59 0.10 -4.32
C ALA A 246 -23.48 1.51 -4.92
N ARG A 247 -22.46 2.29 -4.53
CA ARG A 247 -22.15 3.64 -5.05
C ARG A 247 -22.05 3.67 -6.57
N THR A 248 -21.36 2.69 -7.15
CA THR A 248 -21.21 2.55 -8.61
C THR A 248 -22.55 2.31 -9.31
N SER A 249 -23.47 1.60 -8.67
CA SER A 249 -24.83 1.39 -9.22
C SER A 249 -25.64 2.69 -9.23
N PHE A 250 -25.57 3.50 -8.17
CA PHE A 250 -26.23 4.82 -8.15
C PHE A 250 -25.62 5.80 -9.16
N ALA A 251 -24.31 5.73 -9.41
CA ALA A 251 -23.64 6.52 -10.45
C ALA A 251 -24.07 6.16 -11.88
N SER A 252 -24.71 5.00 -12.08
CA SER A 252 -25.23 4.55 -13.39
C SER A 252 -26.70 4.95 -13.65
N ILE A 253 -27.35 5.67 -12.73
CA ILE A 253 -28.76 6.06 -12.89
C ILE A 253 -28.92 7.11 -13.99
N ALA A 254 -29.78 6.81 -14.97
CA ALA A 254 -30.00 7.63 -16.15
C ALA A 254 -31.46 8.10 -16.22
N ALA A 255 -31.85 9.05 -15.36
CA ALA A 255 -33.25 9.47 -15.20
C ALA A 255 -34.02 9.81 -16.51
N PRO A 256 -33.43 10.51 -17.52
CA PRO A 256 -34.14 10.73 -18.79
C PRO A 256 -34.42 9.42 -19.56
N LYS A 257 -33.54 8.41 -19.44
CA LYS A 257 -33.74 7.09 -20.03
C LYS A 257 -34.81 6.30 -19.26
N ASP A 258 -34.76 6.31 -17.92
CA ASP A 258 -35.76 5.60 -17.10
C ASP A 258 -37.19 6.10 -17.38
N ILE A 259 -37.37 7.40 -17.62
CA ILE A 259 -38.66 7.99 -18.02
C ILE A 259 -39.05 7.58 -19.45
N HIS A 260 -38.11 7.51 -20.39
CA HIS A 260 -38.37 7.02 -21.75
C HIS A 260 -38.76 5.53 -21.75
N ASP A 261 -37.95 4.67 -21.11
CA ASP A 261 -38.20 3.24 -20.95
C ASP A 261 -39.57 3.00 -20.29
N PHE A 262 -39.96 3.81 -19.30
CA PHE A 262 -41.29 3.76 -18.69
C PHE A 262 -42.40 4.17 -19.67
N ALA A 263 -42.22 5.25 -20.43
CA ALA A 263 -43.20 5.73 -21.41
C ALA A 263 -43.40 4.74 -22.58
N GLU A 264 -42.35 4.01 -22.97
CA GLU A 264 -42.42 2.95 -23.98
C GLU A 264 -43.22 1.73 -23.49
N VAL A 265 -43.06 1.33 -22.22
CA VAL A 265 -43.71 0.14 -21.65
C VAL A 265 -45.14 0.42 -21.14
N TYR A 266 -45.41 1.61 -20.60
CA TYR A 266 -46.68 1.96 -19.95
C TYR A 266 -47.47 3.07 -20.66
N GLY A 267 -47.00 3.56 -21.82
CA GLY A 267 -47.66 4.62 -22.58
C GLY A 267 -49.02 4.21 -23.13
N THR A 268 -50.05 5.04 -22.88
CA THR A 268 -51.44 4.81 -23.36
C THR A 268 -51.69 5.25 -24.80
N GLY A 269 -50.62 5.60 -25.54
CA GLY A 269 -50.67 6.10 -26.91
C GLY A 269 -50.75 7.64 -27.01
N ASN A 270 -50.66 8.14 -28.24
CA ASN A 270 -50.53 9.58 -28.56
C ASN A 270 -51.79 10.19 -29.20
N ARG A 271 -52.96 9.56 -29.04
CA ARG A 271 -54.24 10.02 -29.62
C ARG A 271 -55.03 10.84 -28.60
N ILE A 272 -55.26 12.12 -28.91
CA ILE A 272 -56.06 13.04 -28.11
C ILE A 272 -57.46 13.09 -28.73
N ALA A 273 -58.50 12.76 -27.97
CA ALA A 273 -59.88 12.95 -28.44
C ALA A 273 -60.19 14.45 -28.58
N LYS A 274 -60.73 14.88 -29.71
CA LYS A 274 -61.21 16.26 -29.87
C LYS A 274 -62.40 16.53 -28.93
N ALA A 275 -62.60 17.81 -28.60
CA ALA A 275 -63.76 18.23 -27.82
C ALA A 275 -65.06 17.87 -28.56
N PRO A 276 -66.12 17.38 -27.86
CA PRO A 276 -67.41 17.11 -28.47
C PRO A 276 -67.95 18.35 -29.18
N GLN A 277 -68.35 18.20 -30.45
CA GLN A 277 -69.01 19.28 -31.19
C GLN A 277 -70.49 19.37 -30.79
N PHE A 278 -71.07 20.55 -30.90
CA PHE A 278 -72.51 20.73 -30.64
C PHE A 278 -73.33 20.16 -31.81
N ILE A 279 -74.12 19.13 -31.53
CA ILE A 279 -75.03 18.51 -32.50
C ILE A 279 -76.42 19.15 -32.35
N ASP A 280 -76.86 19.88 -33.37
CA ASP A 280 -78.20 20.47 -33.39
C ASP A 280 -79.25 19.47 -33.87
N PHE A 281 -79.75 18.66 -32.93
CA PHE A 281 -80.83 17.70 -33.16
C PHE A 281 -82.12 18.36 -33.69
N ALA A 282 -82.34 19.67 -33.49
CA ALA A 282 -83.54 20.34 -33.99
C ALA A 282 -83.54 20.54 -35.52
N GLN A 283 -82.36 20.46 -36.16
CA GLN A 283 -82.21 20.48 -37.62
C GLN A 283 -82.24 19.08 -38.25
N GLY A 284 -82.46 18.03 -37.46
CA GLY A 284 -82.58 16.65 -37.95
C GLY A 284 -81.25 15.91 -38.16
N PHE A 285 -80.14 16.44 -37.65
CA PHE A 285 -78.86 15.72 -37.62
C PHE A 285 -78.90 14.58 -36.58
N GLY A 286 -78.60 13.36 -37.02
CA GLY A 286 -78.45 12.18 -36.16
C GLY A 286 -77.00 11.98 -35.70
N ASP A 287 -76.83 11.23 -34.60
CA ASP A 287 -75.53 10.97 -33.96
C ASP A 287 -74.64 9.96 -34.74
N GLU A 288 -75.17 9.34 -35.80
CA GLU A 288 -74.50 8.27 -36.57
C GLU A 288 -73.27 8.73 -37.39
N GLY A 289 -72.94 10.03 -37.36
CA GLY A 289 -71.69 10.58 -37.89
C GLY A 289 -70.61 10.86 -36.83
N ALA A 290 -70.93 10.76 -35.53
CA ALA A 290 -70.07 11.22 -34.43
C ALA A 290 -68.95 10.23 -34.04
N SER A 291 -68.23 9.68 -35.03
CA SER A 291 -67.00 8.94 -34.76
C SER A 291 -66.00 9.88 -34.07
N ALA A 292 -65.50 9.50 -32.89
CA ALA A 292 -64.59 10.34 -32.12
C ALA A 292 -63.34 10.71 -32.94
N GLU A 293 -63.27 11.97 -33.39
CA GLU A 293 -62.09 12.46 -34.10
C GLU A 293 -60.91 12.57 -33.11
N TYR A 294 -59.76 12.04 -33.52
CA TYR A 294 -58.53 12.12 -32.74
C TYR A 294 -57.52 13.06 -33.40
N GLU A 295 -56.90 13.92 -32.60
CA GLU A 295 -55.68 14.64 -32.95
C GLU A 295 -54.46 13.85 -32.44
N THR A 296 -53.32 13.96 -33.13
CA THR A 296 -52.08 13.29 -32.70
C THR A 296 -51.24 14.25 -31.86
N ALA A 297 -50.90 13.83 -30.63
CA ALA A 297 -50.05 14.61 -29.73
C ALA A 297 -48.67 14.88 -30.37
N ASN A 298 -48.33 16.15 -30.53
CA ASN A 298 -47.03 16.61 -31.04
C ASN A 298 -46.44 17.70 -30.12
N PHE A 299 -46.44 17.40 -28.82
CA PHE A 299 -45.80 18.23 -27.80
C PHE A 299 -44.34 17.81 -27.62
N LYS A 300 -43.52 18.73 -27.11
CA LYS A 300 -42.11 18.45 -26.77
C LYS A 300 -41.95 18.29 -25.27
N ASP A 301 -41.05 17.40 -24.87
CA ASP A 301 -40.68 17.25 -23.47
C ASP A 301 -40.06 18.53 -22.89
N PRO A 302 -40.23 18.80 -21.57
CA PRO A 302 -39.58 19.92 -20.91
C PRO A 302 -38.04 19.84 -20.97
N ASP A 303 -37.38 20.98 -21.13
CA ASP A 303 -35.92 21.07 -21.01
C ASP A 303 -35.47 20.77 -19.56
N PHE A 304 -34.94 19.56 -19.36
CA PHE A 304 -34.48 19.07 -18.08
C PHE A 304 -33.09 19.59 -17.67
N SER A 305 -32.36 20.31 -18.54
CA SER A 305 -31.00 20.80 -18.25
C SER A 305 -30.97 21.71 -17.01
N GLN A 306 -31.93 22.63 -16.91
CA GLN A 306 -32.08 23.53 -15.76
C GLN A 306 -32.53 22.80 -14.49
N ILE A 307 -33.21 21.66 -14.62
CA ILE A 307 -33.69 20.86 -13.49
C ILE A 307 -32.51 20.10 -12.86
N LEU A 308 -31.73 19.37 -13.67
CA LEU A 308 -30.53 18.66 -13.20
C LEU A 308 -29.51 19.62 -12.55
N THR A 309 -29.38 20.83 -13.09
CA THR A 309 -28.49 21.87 -12.55
C THR A 309 -28.94 22.40 -11.18
N ARG A 310 -30.24 22.45 -10.90
CA ARG A 310 -30.78 22.93 -9.60
C ARG A 310 -30.56 21.94 -8.46
N THR A 311 -30.68 20.64 -8.71
CA THR A 311 -30.73 19.60 -7.66
C THR A 311 -29.46 19.53 -6.80
N PHE A 312 -28.29 19.93 -7.34
CA PHE A 312 -27.03 19.95 -6.60
C PHE A 312 -26.69 21.29 -5.92
N SER A 313 -27.46 22.36 -6.19
CA SER A 313 -27.24 23.69 -5.61
C SER A 313 -28.09 23.93 -4.34
N THR A 314 -27.77 23.18 -3.28
CA THR A 314 -28.18 23.40 -1.87
C THR A 314 -29.68 23.62 -1.57
N GLN A 315 -30.31 22.65 -0.89
CA GLN A 315 -31.48 22.93 -0.06
C GLN A 315 -31.07 23.69 1.21
N SER A 316 -30.86 25.01 1.09
CA SER A 316 -30.77 25.90 2.25
C SER A 316 -32.15 26.18 2.83
N THR A 317 -32.30 26.13 4.15
CA THR A 317 -33.57 26.37 4.85
C THR A 317 -34.10 27.80 4.63
N PRO A 318 -35.44 28.00 4.62
CA PRO A 318 -36.03 29.30 4.30
C PRO A 318 -35.93 30.29 5.47
N SER A 319 -34.88 31.12 5.48
CA SER A 319 -34.81 32.31 6.33
C SER A 319 -35.60 33.47 5.71
N SER A 320 -36.52 34.06 6.46
CA SER A 320 -37.38 35.14 5.98
C SER A 320 -36.68 36.51 6.03
N ASN A 321 -36.66 37.23 4.90
CA ASN A 321 -37.31 38.55 4.78
C ASN A 321 -37.23 39.17 3.36
N LYS A 322 -38.41 39.55 2.84
CA LYS A 322 -38.74 40.76 2.06
C LYS A 322 -37.94 41.15 0.79
N GLY A 323 -38.70 41.41 -0.28
CA GLY A 323 -38.35 42.40 -1.32
C GLY A 323 -37.89 41.80 -2.65
N SER A 324 -38.72 41.05 -3.37
CA SER A 324 -39.76 41.51 -4.31
C SER A 324 -39.22 42.05 -5.66
N PRO A 325 -39.85 41.76 -6.81
CA PRO A 325 -39.10 41.52 -8.05
C PRO A 325 -39.33 42.53 -9.17
N THR A 326 -38.43 42.55 -10.17
CA THR A 326 -38.84 42.91 -11.54
C THR A 326 -38.12 42.11 -12.62
N LYS A 327 -38.94 41.54 -13.50
CA LYS A 327 -38.69 40.73 -14.70
C LYS A 327 -37.46 41.11 -15.53
N THR A 328 -36.68 40.08 -15.88
CA THR A 328 -35.97 40.01 -17.17
C THR A 328 -36.96 40.03 -18.34
N SER A 329 -36.56 40.68 -19.44
CA SER A 329 -37.10 40.46 -20.79
C SER A 329 -35.93 40.21 -21.76
N PRO A 330 -36.10 39.38 -22.79
CA PRO A 330 -34.98 38.86 -23.57
C PRO A 330 -34.61 39.75 -24.76
N GLN A 331 -33.35 39.69 -25.20
CA GLN A 331 -33.01 40.05 -26.57
C GLN A 331 -31.79 39.28 -27.10
N ARG A 332 -31.94 38.77 -28.32
CA ARG A 332 -30.86 38.27 -29.17
C ARG A 332 -30.77 39.19 -30.38
N SER A 333 -29.56 39.63 -30.72
CA SER A 333 -29.16 40.17 -32.03
C SER A 333 -30.04 41.25 -32.71
N THR A 334 -29.53 42.47 -32.78
CA THR A 334 -29.52 43.29 -34.02
C THR A 334 -28.23 44.13 -34.08
N LYS A 335 -27.90 44.65 -35.25
CA LYS A 335 -26.71 45.48 -35.48
C LYS A 335 -27.01 46.99 -35.38
N ASP A 336 -25.91 47.76 -35.41
CA ASP A 336 -25.72 49.08 -36.03
C ASP A 336 -26.32 50.35 -35.38
N ASN A 337 -25.50 51.40 -35.48
CA ASN A 337 -25.74 52.85 -35.37
C ASN A 337 -26.02 53.53 -34.01
N SER A 338 -25.19 54.56 -33.77
CA SER A 338 -25.31 55.66 -32.81
C SER A 338 -26.16 56.82 -33.42
N PRO A 339 -26.31 58.03 -32.81
CA PRO A 339 -25.83 58.51 -31.49
C PRO A 339 -26.83 59.40 -30.66
N SER A 340 -26.34 59.85 -29.49
CA SER A 340 -26.43 61.25 -28.97
C SER A 340 -27.53 61.73 -27.97
N GLN A 341 -27.04 62.57 -27.02
CA GLN A 341 -27.65 63.66 -26.22
C GLN A 341 -28.61 63.42 -25.02
N ASN A 342 -28.23 64.07 -23.90
CA ASN A 342 -28.96 64.99 -22.96
C ASN A 342 -30.49 64.83 -22.73
N GLY A 343 -31.06 65.06 -21.53
CA GLY A 343 -30.50 65.43 -20.21
C GLY A 343 -31.55 66.06 -19.24
N THR A 344 -31.17 66.24 -17.96
CA THR A 344 -31.74 67.16 -16.92
C THR A 344 -33.24 67.15 -16.48
N GLY A 345 -33.48 66.90 -15.18
CA GLY A 345 -34.54 67.53 -14.33
C GLY A 345 -36.01 67.05 -14.45
N GLY A 346 -36.92 67.23 -13.46
CA GLY A 346 -36.73 67.63 -12.05
C GLY A 346 -38.02 68.07 -11.28
N ALA A 347 -38.24 67.56 -10.06
CA ALA A 347 -39.05 68.06 -8.92
C ALA A 347 -40.60 68.31 -8.99
N ALA A 348 -41.31 67.98 -7.87
CA ALA A 348 -42.23 68.84 -7.06
C ALA A 348 -43.53 68.18 -6.49
N GLY A 349 -44.02 68.64 -5.31
CA GLY A 349 -45.34 68.31 -4.70
C GLY A 349 -45.32 67.23 -3.58
N LEU A 350 -45.87 67.30 -2.34
CA LEU A 350 -46.93 68.09 -1.64
C LEU A 350 -48.38 67.55 -1.83
N LEU A 351 -49.29 67.42 -0.82
CA LEU A 351 -49.25 67.65 0.65
C LEU A 351 -50.36 66.90 1.46
N VAL A 352 -50.13 66.71 2.77
CA VAL A 352 -50.99 66.59 4.01
C VAL A 352 -52.53 66.80 3.87
N PRO A 353 -53.43 65.98 4.51
CA PRO A 353 -53.94 66.23 5.89
C PRO A 353 -54.33 65.00 6.78
N THR A 354 -54.94 65.26 7.96
CA THR A 354 -55.03 64.41 9.18
C THR A 354 -56.45 64.28 9.81
N ASN A 355 -56.69 63.24 10.64
CA ASN A 355 -57.20 63.26 12.06
C ASN A 355 -58.25 62.20 12.50
N LYS A 356 -58.04 61.64 13.72
CA LYS A 356 -58.98 61.29 14.86
C LYS A 356 -60.22 60.39 14.59
N SER A 357 -60.70 59.54 15.51
CA SER A 357 -61.04 59.78 16.94
C SER A 357 -60.97 58.51 17.87
N LEU A 358 -61.80 58.42 18.93
CA LEU A 358 -61.62 57.56 20.15
C LEU A 358 -62.85 56.64 20.49
N PRO A 359 -62.76 55.66 21.42
CA PRO A 359 -63.68 54.49 21.59
C PRO A 359 -64.78 54.69 22.68
N PRO A 360 -65.53 53.65 23.16
CA PRO A 360 -65.09 52.84 24.34
C PRO A 360 -65.76 51.43 24.60
N ILE A 361 -65.47 50.83 25.79
CA ILE A 361 -66.25 49.81 26.59
C ILE A 361 -66.06 48.28 26.34
N ARG A 362 -66.47 47.44 27.33
CA ARG A 362 -66.11 46.02 27.64
C ARG A 362 -67.31 45.05 27.75
N GLU A 363 -67.07 43.76 27.44
CA GLU A 363 -67.58 42.51 28.12
C GLU A 363 -69.14 42.27 28.19
N PRO A 364 -69.70 41.08 28.57
CA PRO A 364 -69.09 39.83 29.11
C PRO A 364 -69.60 38.50 28.45
N THR A 365 -69.46 37.39 29.20
CA THR A 365 -70.11 36.03 29.17
C THR A 365 -71.54 35.92 28.59
N GLY A 366 -72.09 34.75 28.20
CA GLY A 366 -71.66 33.33 28.25
C GLY A 366 -72.84 32.35 28.53
N ASP A 367 -72.63 31.02 28.40
CA ASP A 367 -73.50 29.88 28.78
C ASP A 367 -74.73 29.49 27.89
N GLY A 368 -75.21 28.22 28.03
CA GLY A 368 -76.38 27.60 27.37
C GLY A 368 -76.07 26.75 26.10
N SER A 369 -76.09 25.41 26.01
CA SER A 369 -76.63 24.23 26.74
C SER A 369 -77.91 23.57 26.13
N VAL A 370 -78.16 22.27 26.44
CA VAL A 370 -79.41 21.47 26.24
C VAL A 370 -79.59 20.59 24.94
N GLN A 371 -79.47 19.24 25.12
CA GLN A 371 -80.29 18.10 24.60
C GLN A 371 -80.07 17.29 23.27
N LEU A 372 -80.08 15.93 23.45
CA LEU A 372 -80.76 14.84 22.66
C LEU A 372 -80.21 14.43 21.24
N ARG A 373 -80.32 13.19 20.70
CA ARG A 373 -80.76 11.83 21.19
C ARG A 373 -80.53 10.70 20.12
N LYS A 374 -80.36 9.41 20.56
CA LYS A 374 -80.32 8.11 19.79
C LYS A 374 -79.05 7.86 18.92
N GLN A 375 -78.29 6.76 19.06
CA GLN A 375 -78.49 5.29 18.80
C GLN A 375 -78.27 4.87 17.33
N PRO A 376 -77.84 3.61 17.00
CA PRO A 376 -77.52 2.41 17.83
C PRO A 376 -75.99 2.06 17.86
N SER A 377 -75.38 1.45 18.90
CA SER A 377 -75.48 0.09 19.51
C SER A 377 -74.66 -0.99 18.75
N GLN A 378 -73.92 -1.95 19.36
CA GLN A 378 -73.53 -2.30 20.76
C GLN A 378 -72.07 -2.84 20.75
N SER A 379 -71.29 -2.99 21.83
CA SER A 379 -71.36 -2.62 23.27
C SER A 379 -69.98 -2.03 23.68
N SER A 380 -69.18 -2.30 24.73
CA SER A 380 -69.18 -3.12 25.99
C SER A 380 -68.04 -2.61 26.93
N THR A 381 -67.80 -3.06 28.17
CA THR A 381 -68.66 -3.33 29.35
C THR A 381 -67.77 -3.38 30.62
N TYR A 382 -67.93 -2.43 31.56
CA TYR A 382 -67.43 -2.45 32.97
C TYR A 382 -65.90 -2.41 33.21
N THR A 383 -65.35 -2.19 34.42
CA THR A 383 -65.49 -1.08 35.43
C THR A 383 -64.38 -1.21 36.50
N SER A 384 -64.00 -0.10 37.16
CA SER A 384 -63.50 0.05 38.56
C SER A 384 -62.71 -1.10 39.26
N GLY A 385 -61.53 -0.77 39.81
CA GLY A 385 -60.81 -1.60 40.78
C GLY A 385 -60.03 -0.75 41.79
N HIS A 386 -60.21 -1.01 43.08
CA HIS A 386 -59.59 -0.28 44.20
C HIS A 386 -58.17 -0.77 44.50
N GLU A 387 -57.38 0.06 45.18
CA GLU A 387 -56.22 -0.36 45.96
C GLU A 387 -56.65 -1.29 47.12
N ASP A 388 -55.88 -2.35 47.45
CA ASP A 388 -55.39 -2.59 48.82
C ASP A 388 -54.32 -3.70 48.90
N LYS A 389 -53.42 -3.60 49.90
CA LYS A 389 -52.55 -4.65 50.51
C LYS A 389 -51.52 -5.44 49.67
N SER A 390 -50.39 -5.87 50.24
CA SER A 390 -49.64 -5.41 51.44
C SER A 390 -48.21 -5.99 51.48
N ASP A 391 -47.41 -5.50 52.43
CA ASP A 391 -46.24 -6.15 53.04
C ASP A 391 -44.94 -6.30 52.21
N ASP A 392 -44.08 -5.28 52.34
CA ASP A 392 -42.70 -5.35 52.86
C ASP A 392 -41.64 -6.28 52.18
N VAL A 393 -40.34 -5.93 52.12
CA VAL A 393 -39.46 -5.47 53.22
C VAL A 393 -38.37 -4.51 52.72
N PHE A 394 -38.34 -3.30 53.31
CA PHE A 394 -37.21 -2.35 53.47
C PHE A 394 -36.60 -1.63 52.24
N ASP A 395 -37.11 -0.41 52.02
CA ASP A 395 -36.31 0.78 51.66
C ASP A 395 -35.61 1.35 52.93
N THR A 396 -34.53 2.12 52.79
CA THR A 396 -34.14 3.15 53.80
C THR A 396 -33.31 4.34 53.26
N ASN A 397 -33.74 4.91 52.14
CA ASN A 397 -33.95 6.35 51.92
C ASN A 397 -33.23 7.41 52.82
N LYS A 398 -32.52 8.36 52.19
CA LYS A 398 -32.64 9.84 52.36
C LYS A 398 -31.75 10.55 51.32
N LYS A 399 -32.27 11.40 50.42
CA LYS A 399 -32.82 12.79 50.58
C LYS A 399 -31.71 13.83 50.89
N MET A 400 -31.68 15.03 50.27
CA MET A 400 -32.67 15.72 49.41
C MET A 400 -32.06 16.88 48.57
N ARG A 401 -32.75 17.27 47.47
CA ARG A 401 -32.70 18.57 46.73
C ARG A 401 -31.37 18.94 46.00
N GLY A 402 -31.39 19.56 44.81
CA GLY A 402 -32.51 19.83 43.87
C GLY A 402 -32.20 20.92 42.82
N SER A 403 -33.11 21.11 41.85
CA SER A 403 -33.22 22.23 40.89
C SER A 403 -32.40 22.22 39.56
N ASN A 404 -33.15 22.01 38.46
CA ASN A 404 -33.05 22.61 37.11
C ASN A 404 -31.97 22.19 36.09
N GLY A 405 -32.43 22.03 34.83
CA GLY A 405 -31.66 22.34 33.62
C GLY A 405 -31.31 21.16 32.72
N SER A 406 -32.22 20.75 31.83
CA SER A 406 -31.92 19.86 30.71
C SER A 406 -32.22 20.54 29.38
N GLU A 407 -31.25 20.59 28.47
CA GLU A 407 -31.48 20.33 27.04
C GLU A 407 -30.17 19.99 26.33
N TYR A 408 -30.24 19.61 25.05
CA TYR A 408 -29.27 18.74 24.39
C TYR A 408 -28.60 19.38 23.17
N SER A 409 -27.49 18.76 22.76
CA SER A 409 -26.89 18.76 21.41
C SER A 409 -25.91 19.86 20.96
N ASN A 410 -25.03 19.39 20.06
CA ASN A 410 -24.19 20.08 19.09
C ASN A 410 -22.78 20.59 19.49
N PRO A 411 -21.82 20.56 18.53
CA PRO A 411 -20.49 20.01 18.82
C PRO A 411 -19.33 21.01 18.69
N THR A 412 -18.15 20.61 19.18
CA THR A 412 -16.90 21.38 19.05
C THR A 412 -15.75 20.55 18.48
N ASN A 413 -15.04 21.15 17.52
CA ASN A 413 -13.68 20.77 17.11
C ASN A 413 -12.65 21.56 17.95
N TYR A 414 -11.37 21.36 17.62
CA TYR A 414 -10.19 22.16 18.00
C TYR A 414 -9.51 21.87 19.35
N THR A 415 -8.33 22.50 19.51
CA THR A 415 -7.14 21.90 20.09
C THR A 415 -6.56 22.68 21.28
N SER A 416 -5.56 22.06 21.92
CA SER A 416 -4.39 22.70 22.54
C SER A 416 -4.58 23.62 23.76
N GLN A 417 -4.03 23.15 24.89
CA GLN A 417 -3.36 23.92 25.95
C GLN A 417 -4.14 24.97 26.77
N THR A 418 -4.32 24.69 28.06
CA THR A 418 -3.73 25.53 29.14
C THR A 418 -3.70 24.76 30.46
N VAL A 419 -2.87 25.21 31.41
CA VAL A 419 -2.61 24.52 32.69
C VAL A 419 -3.08 25.36 33.86
N ARG A 420 -3.80 24.77 34.82
CA ARG A 420 -3.77 25.18 36.24
C ARG A 420 -4.17 24.03 37.18
N SER A 421 -3.61 24.06 38.38
CA SER A 421 -3.56 22.93 39.32
C SER A 421 -4.34 23.19 40.60
N TRP A 422 -4.99 22.15 41.13
CA TRP A 422 -5.24 22.02 42.57
C TRP A 422 -4.87 20.60 43.01
N SER A 423 -4.02 20.48 44.03
CA SER A 423 -3.49 19.21 44.53
C SER A 423 -3.63 19.14 46.04
N SER A 424 -4.17 18.03 46.55
CA SER A 424 -4.34 17.80 48.00
C SER A 424 -3.28 16.80 48.52
N PRO A 425 -2.69 16.99 49.72
CA PRO A 425 -1.30 16.56 49.96
C PRO A 425 -1.05 15.06 50.22
N LYS A 426 -2.07 14.20 50.30
CA LYS A 426 -1.95 12.82 50.83
C LYS A 426 -1.54 11.73 49.82
N LYS A 427 -0.84 12.06 48.73
CA LYS A 427 -0.53 11.10 47.63
C LYS A 427 0.96 10.93 47.28
N LYS A 428 1.89 11.54 48.04
CA LYS A 428 3.28 11.73 47.59
C LYS A 428 4.14 10.46 47.61
N GLU A 429 4.23 9.75 48.74
CA GLU A 429 5.14 8.60 48.93
C GLU A 429 4.91 7.45 47.93
N ARG A 430 3.65 7.18 47.57
CA ARG A 430 3.30 6.10 46.63
C ARG A 430 3.61 6.46 45.16
N SER A 431 3.86 7.74 44.86
CA SER A 431 4.23 8.20 43.52
C SER A 431 5.72 8.00 43.25
N GLU A 432 6.59 8.34 44.21
CA GLU A 432 8.05 8.34 44.02
C GLU A 432 8.62 6.95 43.72
N LEU A 433 8.01 5.88 44.25
CA LEU A 433 8.37 4.50 43.92
C LEU A 433 7.98 4.13 42.47
N GLN A 434 6.77 4.51 42.03
CA GLN A 434 6.30 4.25 40.67
C GLN A 434 7.08 5.09 39.65
N GLU A 435 7.45 6.32 40.00
CA GLU A 435 8.26 7.19 39.15
C GLU A 435 9.71 6.70 39.04
N ARG A 436 10.29 6.15 40.11
CA ARG A 436 11.58 5.44 40.06
C ARG A 436 11.54 4.20 39.15
N ILE A 437 10.41 3.48 39.12
CA ILE A 437 10.20 2.36 38.20
C ILE A 437 10.09 2.86 36.75
N ASN A 438 9.30 3.90 36.51
CA ASN A 438 9.09 4.45 35.16
C ASN A 438 10.37 5.08 34.58
N ARG A 439 11.15 5.82 35.38
CA ARG A 439 12.47 6.37 34.95
C ARG A 439 13.44 5.25 34.57
N ARG A 440 13.55 4.19 35.38
CA ARG A 440 14.33 2.98 35.01
C ARG A 440 13.83 2.27 33.74
N SER A 441 12.54 2.40 33.41
CA SER A 441 12.01 1.89 32.14
C SER A 441 12.47 2.71 30.94
N GLN A 442 12.57 4.03 31.07
CA GLN A 442 13.06 4.92 30.00
C GLN A 442 14.58 4.78 29.80
N ASP A 443 15.35 4.61 30.88
CA ASP A 443 16.79 4.31 30.82
C ASP A 443 17.10 2.97 30.10
N TRP A 444 16.14 2.04 30.06
CA TRP A 444 16.30 0.73 29.40
C TRP A 444 15.96 0.75 27.89
N THR A 445 15.03 1.59 27.45
CA THR A 445 14.71 1.74 26.02
C THR A 445 15.91 2.27 25.21
N ASN A 446 16.76 3.11 25.80
CA ASN A 446 17.91 3.72 25.11
C ASN A 446 19.18 2.84 25.09
N LYS A 447 19.06 1.52 25.30
CA LYS A 447 20.22 0.58 25.28
C LYS A 447 20.05 -0.67 24.41
N PHE A 448 19.05 -0.70 23.53
CA PHE A 448 18.96 -1.73 22.48
C PHE A 448 19.63 -1.24 21.18
N GLN A 449 20.93 -1.54 21.04
CA GLN A 449 21.50 -1.83 19.72
C GLN A 449 21.35 -3.34 19.44
N PRO A 450 21.26 -3.77 18.16
CA PRO A 450 21.32 -5.19 17.81
C PRO A 450 22.69 -5.79 18.20
N PRO A 451 22.76 -7.08 18.56
CA PRO A 451 24.04 -7.77 18.69
C PRO A 451 24.67 -8.06 17.32
N GLU A 452 26.00 -8.16 17.28
CA GLU A 452 26.74 -8.67 16.12
C GLU A 452 26.41 -10.16 15.85
N PRO A 453 26.49 -10.63 14.59
CA PRO A 453 26.14 -12.00 14.24
C PRO A 453 27.23 -13.02 14.65
N GLU A 454 26.87 -13.96 15.53
CA GLU A 454 27.67 -15.18 15.77
C GLU A 454 27.41 -16.26 14.69
N PRO A 455 28.36 -17.19 14.44
CA PRO A 455 28.37 -18.02 13.23
C PRO A 455 27.41 -19.20 13.24
N GLU A 456 26.99 -19.62 12.04
CA GLU A 456 26.02 -20.68 11.78
C GLU A 456 26.38 -22.05 12.37
N LYS A 457 25.35 -22.83 12.73
CA LYS A 457 25.44 -24.26 13.07
C LYS A 457 24.41 -25.09 12.29
N PRO A 458 24.70 -26.37 12.02
CA PRO A 458 24.16 -27.05 10.83
C PRO A 458 22.71 -27.53 10.95
N ASN A 459 22.05 -27.59 9.79
CA ASN A 459 20.69 -28.09 9.62
C ASN A 459 20.53 -29.56 10.03
N ILE A 460 19.43 -29.87 10.71
CA ILE A 460 18.89 -31.23 10.90
C ILE A 460 17.51 -31.26 10.22
N PRO A 461 17.27 -32.14 9.23
CA PRO A 461 15.99 -32.17 8.52
C PRO A 461 14.90 -32.83 9.36
N ILE A 462 13.76 -32.16 9.50
CA ILE A 462 12.51 -32.72 10.04
C ILE A 462 11.46 -32.72 8.93
N THR A 463 10.63 -33.77 8.91
CA THR A 463 9.67 -34.06 7.84
C THR A 463 8.50 -33.08 7.77
N LYS A 464 8.00 -32.83 6.56
CA LYS A 464 6.94 -31.86 6.26
C LYS A 464 5.58 -32.28 6.82
N ASP A 465 4.82 -31.30 7.31
CA ASP A 465 3.38 -31.43 7.50
C ASP A 465 2.65 -30.12 7.14
N PHE A 466 1.76 -30.17 6.14
CA PHE A 466 1.36 -29.00 5.33
C PHE A 466 0.37 -28.01 5.99
N SER A 467 0.14 -28.14 7.31
CA SER A 467 -0.62 -27.15 8.09
C SER A 467 0.26 -26.16 8.87
N MET A 468 1.57 -26.41 8.95
CA MET A 468 2.48 -25.71 9.88
C MET A 468 3.18 -24.48 9.26
N ASP A 469 3.43 -24.49 7.94
CA ASP A 469 4.18 -23.44 7.21
C ASP A 469 3.62 -22.02 7.42
N PHE A 470 2.29 -21.90 7.51
CA PHE A 470 1.58 -20.62 7.65
C PHE A 470 1.83 -19.92 9.00
N ILE A 471 2.18 -20.69 10.04
CA ILE A 471 2.49 -20.19 11.37
C ILE A 471 4.01 -20.06 11.52
N ALA A 472 4.78 -21.04 11.02
CA ALA A 472 6.23 -20.99 11.01
C ALA A 472 6.78 -19.73 10.31
N LYS A 473 6.27 -19.41 9.10
CA LYS A 473 6.77 -18.26 8.33
C LYS A 473 6.34 -16.90 8.88
N ALA A 474 5.21 -16.84 9.59
CA ALA A 474 4.81 -15.64 10.33
C ALA A 474 5.65 -15.47 11.62
N LEU A 475 6.05 -16.55 12.29
CA LEU A 475 6.99 -16.53 13.41
C LEU A 475 8.40 -16.17 12.97
N GLU A 476 8.83 -16.61 11.79
CA GLU A 476 10.11 -16.26 11.16
C GLU A 476 10.20 -14.74 10.97
N ASP A 477 9.25 -14.14 10.25
CA ASP A 477 9.14 -12.68 10.06
C ASP A 477 9.06 -11.91 11.39
N LEU A 478 8.21 -12.34 12.32
CA LEU A 478 8.04 -11.70 13.64
C LEU A 478 9.27 -11.80 14.56
N ASN A 479 10.20 -12.72 14.28
CA ASN A 479 11.47 -12.88 15.00
C ASN A 479 12.64 -12.18 14.29
N SER A 480 12.60 -12.02 12.96
CA SER A 480 13.58 -11.23 12.20
C SER A 480 13.28 -9.72 12.20
N GLY A 481 12.34 -9.26 13.02
CA GLY A 481 11.98 -7.84 13.16
C GLY A 481 10.85 -7.34 12.25
N GLY A 482 10.28 -8.21 11.43
CA GLY A 482 9.12 -7.92 10.57
C GLY A 482 7.82 -7.72 11.35
N ASN A 483 6.81 -7.22 10.64
CA ASN A 483 5.52 -6.83 11.23
C ASN A 483 4.51 -8.00 11.31
N GLY A 484 4.74 -9.10 10.59
CA GLY A 484 3.91 -10.29 10.55
C GLY A 484 2.66 -10.22 9.66
N ASP A 485 2.49 -9.23 8.75
CA ASP A 485 1.20 -8.95 8.07
C ASP A 485 0.64 -10.09 7.21
N VAL A 486 -0.16 -10.94 7.87
CA VAL A 486 -0.99 -11.98 7.28
C VAL A 486 -1.96 -11.42 6.23
N ASN A 487 -2.32 -10.13 6.24
CA ASN A 487 -3.21 -9.56 5.23
C ASN A 487 -2.51 -9.32 3.88
N GLN A 488 -1.19 -9.14 3.83
CA GLN A 488 -0.45 -9.07 2.57
C GLN A 488 -0.56 -10.42 1.83
N PHE A 489 -0.40 -11.54 2.54
CA PHE A 489 -0.57 -12.89 1.98
C PHE A 489 -2.04 -13.28 1.77
N ARG A 490 -2.99 -12.85 2.62
CA ARG A 490 -4.43 -13.04 2.35
C ARG A 490 -4.88 -12.29 1.10
N ARG A 491 -4.23 -11.18 0.73
CA ARG A 491 -4.53 -10.45 -0.52
C ARG A 491 -4.03 -11.21 -1.77
N SER A 492 -2.87 -11.86 -1.73
CA SER A 492 -2.43 -12.73 -2.85
C SER A 492 -3.28 -14.00 -2.99
N VAL A 493 -3.64 -14.67 -1.90
CA VAL A 493 -4.52 -15.85 -1.94
C VAL A 493 -5.96 -15.49 -2.38
N ARG A 494 -6.45 -14.29 -2.07
CA ARG A 494 -7.71 -13.76 -2.64
C ARG A 494 -7.61 -13.53 -4.16
N SER A 495 -6.47 -13.06 -4.66
CA SER A 495 -6.24 -12.86 -6.09
C SER A 495 -6.38 -14.17 -6.88
N GLN A 496 -5.74 -15.25 -6.44
CA GLN A 496 -5.88 -16.59 -7.05
C GLN A 496 -7.32 -17.13 -7.03
N ARG A 497 -8.17 -16.68 -6.10
CA ARG A 497 -9.56 -17.15 -6.01
C ARG A 497 -10.49 -16.51 -7.04
N ASN A 498 -10.15 -15.32 -7.54
CA ASN A 498 -10.90 -14.66 -8.62
C ASN A 498 -10.51 -15.17 -10.02
N SER A 499 -9.41 -15.92 -10.18
CA SER A 499 -9.07 -16.61 -11.43
C SER A 499 -9.71 -18.01 -11.56
N GLN A 500 -10.66 -18.38 -10.69
CA GLN A 500 -11.26 -19.73 -10.66
C GLN A 500 -12.79 -19.77 -10.84
N TYR A 501 -13.40 -18.66 -11.29
CA TYR A 501 -14.76 -18.62 -11.85
C TYR A 501 -14.69 -18.06 -13.28
N GLY A 502 -14.10 -18.86 -14.17
CA GLY A 502 -13.83 -18.51 -15.57
C GLY A 502 -14.30 -19.54 -16.60
N ASP A 503 -14.50 -20.80 -16.23
CA ASP A 503 -15.38 -21.74 -16.96
C ASP A 503 -15.75 -22.94 -16.07
N TYR A 504 -17.00 -23.41 -16.13
CA TYR A 504 -17.44 -24.69 -15.56
C TYR A 504 -18.86 -25.09 -16.03
N LYS A 505 -19.06 -25.23 -17.35
CA LYS A 505 -20.17 -26.05 -17.87
C LYS A 505 -19.98 -27.52 -17.50
N LYS A 506 -20.51 -27.96 -16.34
CA LYS A 506 -20.65 -29.41 -16.06
C LYS A 506 -21.72 -30.00 -16.95
N SER A 507 -21.38 -31.06 -17.68
CA SER A 507 -22.34 -31.95 -18.32
C SER A 507 -23.25 -32.60 -17.29
N ARG A 508 -24.52 -32.78 -17.63
CA ARG A 508 -25.41 -33.69 -16.89
C ARG A 508 -25.01 -35.14 -17.19
N PRO A 509 -25.19 -36.09 -16.24
CA PRO A 509 -25.16 -37.51 -16.59
C PRO A 509 -26.26 -37.79 -17.61
N GLN A 510 -25.94 -38.61 -18.62
CA GLN A 510 -26.88 -39.04 -19.64
C GLN A 510 -27.79 -40.11 -19.05
N SER A 511 -29.10 -39.94 -19.18
CA SER A 511 -30.10 -40.89 -18.69
C SER A 511 -30.37 -41.98 -19.72
N ASP A 512 -30.34 -43.24 -19.31
CA ASP A 512 -30.88 -44.34 -20.11
C ASP A 512 -32.40 -44.17 -20.29
N TYR A 513 -32.80 -43.79 -21.50
CA TYR A 513 -34.15 -44.01 -21.99
C TYR A 513 -34.06 -44.27 -23.50
N VAL A 514 -34.57 -45.43 -23.92
CA VAL A 514 -34.61 -45.87 -25.31
C VAL A 514 -36.03 -45.63 -25.84
N ASP A 515 -36.14 -45.10 -27.05
CA ASP A 515 -37.40 -44.97 -27.79
C ASP A 515 -37.24 -45.70 -29.13
N ASP A 516 -37.61 -46.98 -29.15
CA ASP A 516 -37.44 -47.94 -30.25
C ASP A 516 -38.36 -47.69 -31.46
N SER A 517 -38.69 -46.42 -31.74
CA SER A 517 -39.74 -46.05 -32.70
C SER A 517 -39.52 -46.51 -34.15
N ARG A 518 -38.30 -46.92 -34.55
CA ARG A 518 -37.94 -47.29 -35.96
C ARG A 518 -36.86 -48.39 -36.13
N GLU A 519 -37.05 -49.55 -35.49
CA GLU A 519 -36.60 -50.85 -36.09
C GLU A 519 -37.31 -51.10 -37.46
N GLN A 520 -36.94 -52.01 -38.38
CA GLN A 520 -35.88 -53.04 -38.54
C GLN A 520 -35.73 -53.29 -40.08
N ALA A 521 -34.80 -54.04 -40.70
CA ALA A 521 -33.61 -54.83 -40.29
C ALA A 521 -32.71 -55.08 -41.53
N LYS A 522 -31.43 -55.45 -41.35
CA LYS A 522 -30.89 -56.74 -41.84
C LYS A 522 -29.48 -57.07 -41.29
N ARG A 523 -29.07 -58.33 -41.47
CA ARG A 523 -28.00 -59.06 -40.75
C ARG A 523 -27.13 -59.84 -41.75
N LEU A 524 -26.13 -60.58 -41.23
CA LEU A 524 -25.23 -61.57 -41.89
C LEU A 524 -23.89 -60.98 -42.40
N ASP A 525 -22.74 -61.68 -42.34
CA ASP A 525 -22.26 -62.67 -41.35
C ASP A 525 -20.74 -62.97 -41.53
N SER A 526 -19.98 -63.03 -40.42
CA SER A 526 -18.89 -64.01 -40.15
C SER A 526 -17.56 -64.11 -40.98
N ILE A 527 -16.49 -64.58 -40.30
CA ILE A 527 -15.35 -65.43 -40.78
C ILE A 527 -14.08 -64.81 -41.46
N SER A 528 -13.01 -64.74 -40.64
CA SER A 528 -11.63 -65.31 -40.78
C SER A 528 -10.60 -64.99 -41.90
N PHE A 529 -9.40 -64.56 -41.43
CA PHE A 529 -8.02 -64.99 -41.79
C PHE A 529 -7.61 -65.39 -43.24
N ARG A 530 -6.56 -64.74 -43.80
CA ARG A 530 -5.18 -65.30 -43.99
C ARG A 530 -4.20 -64.40 -44.79
N THR A 531 -2.90 -64.52 -44.47
CA THR A 531 -1.70 -64.15 -45.25
C THR A 531 -1.00 -65.43 -45.77
N PRO A 532 0.17 -65.45 -46.48
CA PRO A 532 0.94 -64.41 -47.21
C PRO A 532 1.51 -64.83 -48.62
N ARG A 533 2.21 -63.93 -49.35
CA ARG A 533 3.54 -64.09 -50.06
C ARG A 533 3.71 -63.30 -51.41
N LYS A 534 5.00 -63.17 -51.80
CA LYS A 534 5.66 -62.51 -52.98
C LYS A 534 5.39 -63.22 -54.34
N PRO A 535 5.87 -62.77 -55.54
CA PRO A 535 6.80 -61.67 -55.91
C PRO A 535 6.35 -60.74 -57.08
N GLY A 536 7.22 -59.84 -57.59
CA GLY A 536 7.05 -59.02 -58.82
C GLY A 536 7.72 -59.64 -60.07
N PRO A 537 7.70 -58.97 -61.26
CA PRO A 537 8.90 -58.24 -61.73
C PRO A 537 8.68 -57.06 -62.76
N MET A 538 9.77 -56.34 -63.12
CA MET A 538 10.29 -55.89 -64.46
C MET A 538 9.35 -55.56 -65.67
N VAL A 539 9.65 -54.67 -66.66
CA VAL A 539 10.70 -53.63 -66.93
C VAL A 539 10.30 -52.71 -68.14
N ASP A 540 11.21 -51.79 -68.57
CA ASP A 540 11.30 -50.97 -69.81
C ASP A 540 10.69 -49.54 -69.85
N GLY A 541 11.34 -48.53 -70.45
CA GLY A 541 12.74 -48.47 -70.94
C GLY A 541 13.09 -47.29 -71.90
N VAL A 542 14.40 -46.98 -72.03
CA VAL A 542 15.10 -46.38 -73.20
C VAL A 542 14.86 -44.88 -73.56
N LEU A 543 15.87 -44.01 -73.77
CA LEU A 543 17.34 -44.04 -73.48
C LEU A 543 17.78 -42.62 -72.96
N GLU A 544 18.75 -41.78 -73.37
CA GLU A 544 19.91 -41.63 -74.32
C GLU A 544 20.58 -40.26 -73.93
N GLU A 545 21.80 -39.78 -74.23
CA GLU A 545 23.23 -40.20 -74.29
C GLU A 545 24.05 -38.86 -74.35
N ASP A 546 25.37 -38.72 -74.14
CA ASP A 546 26.25 -39.02 -72.98
C ASP A 546 27.31 -37.85 -72.95
N ASP A 547 28.62 -37.83 -72.62
CA ASP A 547 29.69 -38.69 -72.04
C ASP A 547 30.73 -37.73 -71.39
N SER A 548 31.64 -38.29 -70.59
CA SER A 548 33.04 -37.86 -70.35
C SER A 548 33.35 -36.77 -69.30
N MET A 549 34.43 -36.87 -68.49
CA MET A 549 35.42 -37.97 -68.34
C MET A 549 36.16 -38.02 -66.97
N ARG A 550 36.27 -39.24 -66.40
CA ARG A 550 37.49 -39.93 -65.88
C ARG A 550 38.55 -39.28 -64.94
N THR A 551 38.78 -39.94 -63.77
CA THR A 551 40.09 -40.49 -63.24
C THR A 551 41.23 -39.55 -62.71
N VAL A 552 42.29 -39.92 -61.93
CA VAL A 552 42.70 -41.09 -61.07
C VAL A 552 43.90 -40.75 -60.11
N VAL A 553 43.79 -41.14 -58.83
CA VAL A 553 44.81 -41.76 -57.90
C VAL A 553 46.23 -41.16 -57.62
N GLU A 554 46.59 -41.08 -56.31
CA GLU A 554 47.93 -41.25 -55.62
C GLU A 554 48.96 -40.12 -55.25
N ARG A 555 49.58 -40.34 -54.06
CA ARG A 555 51.01 -40.15 -53.60
C ARG A 555 51.66 -38.77 -53.25
N THR A 556 51.73 -38.47 -51.93
CA THR A 556 52.94 -38.44 -51.01
C THR A 556 54.33 -37.89 -51.43
N PRO A 557 55.29 -37.55 -50.50
CA PRO A 557 55.22 -36.96 -49.13
C PRO A 557 56.43 -36.03 -48.69
N ARG A 558 56.51 -35.63 -47.39
CA ARG A 558 57.72 -35.17 -46.60
C ARG A 558 58.29 -33.75 -46.95
N GLN A 559 59.15 -33.07 -46.15
CA GLN A 559 59.92 -33.41 -44.93
C GLN A 559 60.30 -32.20 -44.00
N ASN A 560 60.46 -32.45 -42.69
CA ASN A 560 61.41 -31.91 -41.68
C ASN A 560 61.76 -30.40 -41.41
N GLN A 561 61.76 -30.09 -40.09
CA GLN A 561 62.77 -29.34 -39.27
C GLN A 561 63.04 -27.82 -39.48
N ALA A 562 62.89 -27.02 -38.40
CA ALA A 562 64.00 -26.53 -37.54
C ALA A 562 63.54 -25.45 -36.51
N SER A 563 64.24 -25.33 -35.38
CA SER A 563 64.15 -24.20 -34.41
C SER A 563 65.48 -23.45 -34.36
N PRO A 564 65.55 -22.18 -33.90
CA PRO A 564 65.92 -21.94 -32.50
C PRO A 564 65.35 -20.64 -31.87
N SER A 565 65.81 -20.27 -30.67
CA SER A 565 65.30 -19.15 -29.84
C SER A 565 66.39 -18.27 -29.20
N LYS A 566 66.03 -17.01 -28.89
CA LYS A 566 66.59 -16.05 -27.87
C LYS A 566 65.75 -14.75 -27.94
N ARG A 567 65.20 -14.15 -26.87
CA ARG A 567 65.76 -13.53 -25.63
C ARG A 567 66.62 -12.27 -25.88
N PHE A 568 66.07 -11.07 -25.60
CA PHE A 568 66.27 -10.36 -24.31
C PHE A 568 65.27 -9.18 -24.12
N SER A 569 65.50 -8.34 -23.10
CA SER A 569 64.65 -7.24 -22.58
C SER A 569 64.95 -5.87 -23.28
N SER A 570 64.41 -4.69 -22.94
CA SER A 570 63.70 -4.21 -21.72
C SER A 570 62.88 -2.92 -21.95
N GLN A 571 62.13 -2.51 -20.91
CA GLN A 571 61.49 -1.19 -20.69
C GLN A 571 60.27 -0.78 -21.54
N SER A 572 59.43 0.06 -20.93
CA SER A 572 58.32 0.82 -21.54
C SER A 572 58.55 2.31 -21.23
N PRO A 573 57.89 3.26 -21.95
CA PRO A 573 56.53 3.65 -21.53
C PRO A 573 55.59 4.09 -22.69
N THR A 574 54.43 4.64 -22.30
CA THR A 574 53.52 5.53 -23.06
C THR A 574 52.43 4.91 -23.97
N LYS A 575 51.21 4.93 -23.43
CA LYS A 575 49.92 5.19 -24.10
C LYS A 575 49.73 4.73 -25.57
N SER A 576 49.38 3.47 -25.75
CA SER A 576 48.28 3.10 -26.65
C SER A 576 47.63 1.81 -26.15
N TYR A 577 46.41 1.90 -25.62
CA TYR A 577 45.54 0.74 -25.44
C TYR A 577 44.58 0.70 -26.64
N MET A 578 45.06 0.17 -27.76
CA MET A 578 44.17 -0.51 -28.70
C MET A 578 43.50 -1.64 -27.92
N ASP A 579 42.17 -1.75 -27.98
CA ASP A 579 41.49 -2.88 -27.33
C ASP A 579 41.73 -4.15 -28.14
N LEU A 580 42.64 -5.02 -27.68
CA LEU A 580 42.92 -6.29 -28.34
C LEU A 580 41.70 -7.21 -28.41
N HIS A 581 40.62 -7.00 -27.65
CA HIS A 581 39.37 -7.75 -27.84
C HIS A 581 38.69 -7.45 -29.18
N SER A 582 39.04 -6.34 -29.86
CA SER A 582 38.59 -6.04 -31.22
C SER A 582 39.37 -6.79 -32.31
N MET A 583 40.52 -7.40 -31.97
CA MET A 583 41.43 -8.09 -32.89
C MET A 583 41.56 -9.60 -32.61
N ILE A 584 40.67 -10.16 -31.78
CA ILE A 584 40.58 -11.61 -31.56
C ILE A 584 39.35 -12.12 -32.32
N ASP A 585 39.59 -13.01 -33.28
CA ASP A 585 38.51 -13.72 -34.01
C ASP A 585 37.53 -14.33 -33.02
N LYS A 586 36.22 -14.16 -33.26
CA LYS A 586 35.15 -14.57 -32.34
C LYS A 586 34.90 -16.08 -32.35
N VAL A 587 35.94 -16.90 -32.34
CA VAL A 587 35.85 -18.36 -32.44
C VAL A 587 35.84 -19.03 -31.06
N THR A 588 34.99 -20.04 -30.87
CA THR A 588 34.89 -20.74 -29.58
C THR A 588 36.20 -21.47 -29.23
N PRO A 589 36.58 -21.58 -27.95
CA PRO A 589 37.85 -22.23 -27.57
C PRO A 589 37.95 -23.71 -27.89
N VAL A 590 36.83 -24.38 -28.20
CA VAL A 590 36.74 -25.84 -28.37
C VAL A 590 36.34 -26.22 -29.79
N SER A 591 35.23 -25.70 -30.32
CA SER A 591 34.75 -26.05 -31.67
C SER A 591 35.26 -25.11 -32.76
N ARG A 592 35.92 -24.00 -32.42
CA ARG A 592 36.39 -22.94 -33.35
C ARG A 592 35.30 -22.36 -34.26
N HIS A 593 34.02 -22.53 -33.90
CA HIS A 593 32.90 -21.89 -34.59
C HIS A 593 32.80 -20.43 -34.15
N GLU A 594 32.29 -19.54 -35.01
CA GLU A 594 32.01 -18.16 -34.59
C GLU A 594 30.93 -18.11 -33.49
N TYR A 595 31.06 -17.14 -32.58
CA TYR A 595 30.07 -16.84 -31.55
C TYR A 595 29.68 -15.35 -31.57
N VAL A 596 28.38 -15.10 -31.39
CA VAL A 596 27.79 -13.76 -31.31
C VAL A 596 28.24 -13.05 -30.04
N THR A 597 28.17 -13.74 -28.89
CA THR A 597 28.62 -13.22 -27.58
C THR A 597 28.91 -14.35 -26.57
N LYS A 598 29.38 -14.00 -25.37
CA LYS A 598 29.65 -14.92 -24.26
C LYS A 598 28.80 -14.57 -23.02
N ALA A 599 28.21 -15.58 -22.40
CA ALA A 599 27.50 -15.52 -21.12
C ALA A 599 28.25 -16.32 -20.05
N LYS A 600 27.88 -16.16 -18.77
CA LYS A 600 28.45 -16.92 -17.65
C LYS A 600 27.34 -17.54 -16.81
N ALA A 601 27.38 -18.85 -16.60
CA ALA A 601 26.38 -19.58 -15.83
C ALA A 601 26.37 -19.13 -14.36
N LEU A 602 25.26 -18.54 -13.89
CA LEU A 602 25.11 -18.05 -12.51
C LEU A 602 24.77 -19.16 -11.51
N TYR A 603 24.23 -20.27 -11.99
CA TYR A 603 23.85 -21.46 -11.22
C TYR A 603 24.31 -22.74 -11.95
N THR A 604 24.29 -23.86 -11.24
CA THR A 604 24.49 -25.19 -11.83
C THR A 604 23.13 -25.75 -12.22
N TYR A 605 23.00 -26.16 -13.47
CA TYR A 605 21.82 -26.78 -14.04
C TYR A 605 22.16 -28.20 -14.52
N ARG A 606 21.28 -29.16 -14.23
CA ARG A 606 21.42 -30.55 -14.62
C ARG A 606 20.22 -30.91 -15.48
N ALA A 607 20.50 -31.25 -16.74
CA ALA A 607 19.54 -31.80 -17.68
C ALA A 607 18.73 -32.94 -17.05
N ARG A 608 17.45 -32.97 -17.38
CA ARG A 608 16.44 -33.94 -16.93
C ARG A 608 15.79 -34.67 -18.10
N GLU A 609 15.70 -34.00 -19.26
CA GLU A 609 15.08 -34.50 -20.48
C GLU A 609 16.13 -34.64 -21.61
N GLU A 610 15.82 -35.47 -22.60
CA GLU A 610 16.72 -35.78 -23.70
C GLU A 610 16.82 -34.60 -24.68
N GLY A 611 18.04 -34.06 -24.83
CA GLY A 611 18.31 -32.83 -25.60
C GLY A 611 18.68 -31.61 -24.74
N GLU A 612 18.44 -31.64 -23.43
CA GLU A 612 18.83 -30.53 -22.53
C GLU A 612 20.36 -30.49 -22.27
N LEU A 613 20.96 -29.30 -22.31
CA LEU A 613 22.38 -29.10 -22.03
C LEU A 613 22.63 -28.73 -20.55
N GLY A 614 23.22 -29.66 -19.80
CA GLY A 614 23.68 -29.41 -18.43
C GLY A 614 24.91 -28.49 -18.36
N PHE A 615 24.95 -27.57 -17.39
CA PHE A 615 26.05 -26.64 -17.17
C PHE A 615 26.32 -26.36 -15.69
N LYS A 616 27.55 -25.98 -15.32
CA LYS A 616 27.92 -25.67 -13.92
C LYS A 616 28.06 -24.18 -13.68
N LYS A 617 27.75 -23.72 -12.47
CA LYS A 617 28.01 -22.34 -12.02
C LYS A 617 29.45 -21.95 -12.32
N GLY A 618 29.63 -20.81 -12.98
CA GLY A 618 30.92 -20.27 -13.38
C GLY A 618 31.38 -20.64 -14.80
N TRP A 619 30.71 -21.57 -15.50
CA TRP A 619 31.04 -21.89 -16.90
C TRP A 619 30.78 -20.71 -17.84
N ASN A 620 31.69 -20.50 -18.80
CA ASN A 620 31.52 -19.56 -19.90
C ASN A 620 30.75 -20.26 -21.03
N MET A 621 29.61 -19.71 -21.41
CA MET A 621 28.73 -20.23 -22.47
C MET A 621 28.85 -19.32 -23.70
N TYR A 622 29.19 -19.89 -24.85
CA TYR A 622 29.38 -19.14 -26.10
C TYR A 622 28.12 -19.25 -26.95
N ILE A 623 27.50 -18.10 -27.25
CA ILE A 623 26.23 -18.03 -27.97
C ILE A 623 26.53 -18.00 -29.47
N ILE A 624 26.41 -19.15 -30.14
CA ILE A 624 26.73 -19.30 -31.57
C ILE A 624 25.63 -18.80 -32.51
N HIS A 625 24.39 -18.67 -32.03
CA HIS A 625 23.25 -18.14 -32.77
C HIS A 625 22.31 -17.41 -31.82
N LYS A 626 21.64 -16.36 -32.30
CA LYS A 626 20.60 -15.62 -31.56
C LYS A 626 19.41 -15.42 -32.52
N GLN A 627 18.22 -15.83 -32.10
CA GLN A 627 16.99 -15.58 -32.85
C GLN A 627 16.63 -14.08 -32.83
N GLU A 628 15.88 -13.64 -33.84
CA GLU A 628 15.56 -12.22 -34.08
C GLU A 628 14.46 -11.66 -33.16
N ASP A 629 13.86 -12.52 -32.34
CA ASP A 629 12.69 -12.36 -31.45
C ASP A 629 12.86 -11.33 -30.30
N ASN A 630 13.78 -10.36 -30.43
CA ASN A 630 13.98 -9.21 -29.54
C ASN A 630 14.19 -9.49 -28.05
N TRP A 631 14.48 -10.74 -27.66
CA TRP A 631 15.03 -11.04 -26.33
C TRP A 631 16.45 -10.47 -26.20
N TYR A 632 16.53 -9.24 -25.72
CA TYR A 632 17.76 -8.64 -25.18
C TYR A 632 17.80 -8.90 -23.67
N PRO A 633 18.96 -9.26 -23.09
CA PRO A 633 19.12 -9.12 -21.65
C PRO A 633 18.91 -7.64 -21.27
N TYR A 634 18.19 -7.39 -20.18
CA TYR A 634 17.91 -6.03 -19.71
C TYR A 634 19.19 -5.19 -19.67
N SER A 635 19.12 -3.98 -20.23
CA SER A 635 20.20 -3.01 -20.18
C SER A 635 19.61 -1.60 -20.25
N ILE A 636 19.97 -0.75 -19.30
CA ILE A 636 19.38 0.59 -19.18
C ILE A 636 19.64 1.52 -20.38
N VAL A 637 20.71 1.27 -21.15
CA VAL A 637 20.97 2.01 -22.40
C VAL A 637 19.97 1.66 -23.52
N ASN A 638 19.26 0.54 -23.41
CA ASN A 638 18.23 0.13 -24.36
C ASN A 638 16.90 0.89 -24.22
N LEU A 639 16.73 1.71 -23.15
CA LEU A 639 15.57 2.61 -23.04
C LEU A 639 15.52 3.52 -24.28
N PRO A 640 14.38 3.64 -24.98
CA PRO A 640 14.24 4.35 -26.25
C PRO A 640 14.56 5.86 -26.16
N PRO A 641 14.80 6.54 -27.30
CA PRO A 641 15.13 7.96 -27.33
C PRO A 641 14.05 8.84 -26.67
N LEU A 642 12.78 8.46 -26.82
CA LEU A 642 11.63 9.12 -26.23
C LEU A 642 10.87 8.14 -25.33
N ILE A 643 10.42 8.62 -24.18
CA ILE A 643 9.74 7.87 -23.12
C ILE A 643 8.41 8.56 -22.82
N ILE A 644 7.32 7.81 -22.70
CA ILE A 644 5.97 8.35 -22.45
C ILE A 644 5.84 8.74 -20.98
N GLY A 645 5.68 10.03 -20.71
CA GLY A 645 5.62 10.61 -19.37
C GLY A 645 4.20 10.72 -18.81
N GLY A 646 3.88 9.93 -17.80
CA GLY A 646 2.59 9.89 -17.11
C GLY A 646 2.25 11.12 -16.27
N ALA A 647 3.11 12.14 -16.20
CA ALA A 647 2.86 13.35 -15.42
C ALA A 647 1.59 14.11 -15.85
N VAL A 648 1.18 14.00 -17.12
CA VAL A 648 -0.07 14.58 -17.64
C VAL A 648 -1.33 13.78 -17.28
N LEU A 649 -1.18 12.56 -16.76
CA LEU A 649 -2.27 11.66 -16.35
C LEU A 649 -2.73 11.93 -14.91
N ASN A 650 -2.66 13.20 -14.49
CA ASN A 650 -3.06 13.68 -13.17
C ASN A 650 -4.06 14.85 -13.28
N ASP A 651 -4.72 15.14 -12.16
CA ASP A 651 -5.79 16.13 -12.07
C ASP A 651 -5.28 17.60 -12.09
N ILE A 652 -3.97 17.81 -12.28
CA ILE A 652 -3.31 19.13 -12.34
C ILE A 652 -3.16 19.60 -13.80
N TYR A 653 -2.91 18.66 -14.72
CA TYR A 653 -2.79 18.93 -16.15
C TYR A 653 -4.07 18.60 -16.94
N THR A 654 -4.90 17.67 -16.45
CA THR A 654 -6.12 17.19 -17.13
C THR A 654 -7.31 17.17 -16.15
N GLU A 655 -8.46 17.73 -16.52
CA GLU A 655 -9.66 17.76 -15.64
C GLU A 655 -10.22 16.37 -15.30
N ASP A 656 -10.05 15.40 -16.21
CA ASP A 656 -10.39 13.99 -15.98
C ASP A 656 -9.39 13.09 -16.74
N PRO A 657 -8.30 12.64 -16.10
CA PRO A 657 -7.32 11.77 -16.73
C PRO A 657 -7.86 10.37 -17.08
N THR A 658 -9.07 10.00 -16.63
CA THR A 658 -9.69 8.71 -16.98
C THR A 658 -10.30 8.70 -18.39
N LYS A 659 -10.49 9.88 -19.00
CA LYS A 659 -10.98 10.03 -20.39
C LYS A 659 -9.86 10.04 -21.44
N LEU A 660 -8.58 10.06 -21.03
CA LEU A 660 -7.46 10.13 -21.97
C LEU A 660 -7.28 8.80 -22.72
N PRO A 661 -6.90 8.81 -24.02
CA PRO A 661 -6.73 7.62 -24.85
C PRO A 661 -5.39 6.89 -24.57
N ILE A 662 -5.15 6.57 -23.30
CA ILE A 662 -3.86 6.01 -22.80
C ILE A 662 -3.53 4.69 -23.51
N GLN A 663 -4.53 3.84 -23.76
CA GLN A 663 -4.35 2.58 -24.48
C GLN A 663 -3.86 2.80 -25.92
N ASP A 664 -4.43 3.76 -26.64
CA ASP A 664 -4.06 4.05 -28.03
C ASP A 664 -2.68 4.74 -28.09
N ILE A 665 -2.41 5.69 -27.18
CA ILE A 665 -1.11 6.34 -27.02
C ILE A 665 0.00 5.29 -26.79
N LEU A 666 -0.20 4.34 -25.87
CA LEU A 666 0.78 3.28 -25.62
C LEU A 666 0.93 2.33 -26.81
N SER A 667 -0.16 1.89 -27.41
CA SER A 667 -0.13 0.97 -28.57
C SER A 667 0.61 1.60 -29.76
N ILE A 668 0.31 2.86 -30.08
CA ILE A 668 0.95 3.61 -31.15
C ILE A 668 2.43 3.86 -30.81
N ALA A 669 2.74 4.36 -29.61
CA ALA A 669 4.12 4.59 -29.18
C ALA A 669 4.98 3.32 -29.26
N PHE A 670 4.47 2.21 -28.73
CA PHE A 670 5.17 0.92 -28.73
C PHE A 670 5.37 0.40 -30.15
N SER A 671 4.37 0.52 -31.04
CA SER A 671 4.49 0.16 -32.47
C SER A 671 5.55 0.96 -33.24
N LYS A 672 5.94 2.14 -32.74
CA LYS A 672 7.03 2.98 -33.29
C LYS A 672 8.36 2.81 -32.55
N GLY A 673 8.47 1.83 -31.64
CA GLY A 673 9.68 1.57 -30.87
C GLY A 673 9.88 2.49 -29.67
N LEU A 674 8.88 3.30 -29.29
CA LEU A 674 8.90 4.09 -28.05
C LEU A 674 8.33 3.28 -26.88
N ASN A 675 8.91 2.09 -26.68
CA ASN A 675 8.44 1.07 -25.74
C ASN A 675 8.86 1.34 -24.28
N ALA A 676 8.75 2.58 -23.81
CA ALA A 676 9.05 2.92 -22.42
C ALA A 676 8.14 4.00 -21.85
N ILE A 677 7.87 3.87 -20.55
CA ILE A 677 6.99 4.75 -19.77
C ILE A 677 7.78 5.30 -18.58
N ASP A 678 7.51 6.54 -18.20
CA ASP A 678 7.95 7.15 -16.93
C ASP A 678 6.72 7.66 -16.16
N THR A 679 6.56 7.24 -14.91
CA THR A 679 5.40 7.60 -14.05
C THR A 679 5.86 7.91 -12.62
N SER A 680 4.93 8.09 -11.68
CA SER A 680 5.20 8.20 -10.24
C SER A 680 3.90 8.03 -9.44
N PRO A 681 3.94 7.48 -8.20
CA PRO A 681 2.85 7.57 -7.23
C PRO A 681 2.40 9.01 -6.91
N TYR A 682 3.26 10.01 -7.10
CA TYR A 682 2.89 11.43 -6.94
C TYR A 682 2.01 11.95 -8.09
N TYR A 683 2.00 11.29 -9.26
CA TYR A 683 1.18 11.72 -10.42
C TYR A 683 -0.28 11.22 -10.30
N GLY A 684 -0.87 11.35 -9.11
CA GLY A 684 -2.25 10.95 -8.81
C GLY A 684 -2.53 9.50 -9.18
N ARG A 685 -3.41 9.29 -10.16
CA ARG A 685 -3.84 7.95 -10.60
C ARG A 685 -3.02 7.39 -11.77
N SER A 686 -1.97 8.08 -12.21
CA SER A 686 -1.14 7.70 -13.37
C SER A 686 -0.75 6.22 -13.39
N GLU A 687 -0.20 5.68 -12.29
CA GLU A 687 0.19 4.25 -12.21
C GLU A 687 -0.99 3.27 -12.35
N GLU A 688 -2.16 3.61 -11.79
CA GLU A 688 -3.37 2.78 -11.89
C GLU A 688 -3.94 2.78 -13.33
N LEU A 689 -3.90 3.94 -14.00
CA LEU A 689 -4.39 4.10 -15.36
C LEU A 689 -3.45 3.44 -16.39
N ILE A 690 -2.14 3.65 -16.24
CA ILE A 690 -1.11 2.97 -17.04
C ILE A 690 -1.18 1.46 -16.83
N GLY A 691 -1.29 0.97 -15.59
CA GLY A 691 -1.40 -0.47 -15.30
C GLY A 691 -2.63 -1.13 -15.94
N LYS A 692 -3.76 -0.42 -16.01
CA LYS A 692 -4.95 -0.88 -16.76
C LYS A 692 -4.71 -0.92 -18.26
N ALA A 693 -4.12 0.14 -18.84
CA ALA A 693 -3.85 0.21 -20.28
C ALA A 693 -2.84 -0.87 -20.72
N LEU A 694 -1.74 -1.04 -19.99
CA LEU A 694 -0.77 -2.12 -20.19
C LEU A 694 -1.43 -3.50 -20.13
N LYS A 695 -2.32 -3.72 -19.15
CA LYS A 695 -3.08 -4.97 -19.02
C LYS A 695 -4.03 -5.23 -20.21
N ALA A 696 -4.63 -4.19 -20.78
CA ALA A 696 -5.48 -4.32 -21.96
C ALA A 696 -4.68 -4.74 -23.22
N ILE A 697 -3.45 -4.23 -23.37
CA ILE A 697 -2.59 -4.50 -24.56
C ILE A 697 -1.62 -5.68 -24.38
N THR A 698 -1.66 -6.38 -23.24
CA THR A 698 -0.70 -7.45 -22.88
C THR A 698 -0.62 -8.59 -23.91
N ALA A 699 -1.68 -8.83 -24.70
CA ALA A 699 -1.68 -9.85 -25.74
C ALA A 699 -0.77 -9.52 -26.94
N GLU A 700 -0.58 -8.23 -27.25
CA GLU A 700 0.33 -7.73 -28.29
C GLU A 700 1.70 -7.35 -27.71
N TRP A 701 1.66 -6.77 -26.51
CA TRP A 701 2.80 -6.21 -25.78
C TRP A 701 2.95 -6.89 -24.41
N PRO A 702 3.50 -8.12 -24.36
CA PRO A 702 3.90 -8.77 -23.10
C PRO A 702 4.98 -7.96 -22.37
N ARG A 703 5.09 -8.19 -21.05
CA ARG A 703 5.84 -7.36 -20.10
C ARG A 703 7.32 -7.15 -20.47
N GLU A 704 7.92 -8.12 -21.11
CA GLU A 704 9.33 -8.15 -21.52
C GLU A 704 9.62 -7.27 -22.75
N ARG A 705 8.58 -6.80 -23.46
CA ARG A 705 8.72 -5.96 -24.67
C ARG A 705 8.71 -4.46 -24.40
N TYR A 706 8.55 -4.01 -23.16
CA TYR A 706 8.55 -2.59 -22.79
C TYR A 706 9.23 -2.34 -21.44
N TYR A 707 9.61 -1.08 -21.19
CA TYR A 707 10.28 -0.65 -19.95
C TYR A 707 9.37 0.24 -19.10
N ILE A 708 9.31 0.02 -17.78
CA ILE A 708 8.64 0.93 -16.85
C ILE A 708 9.64 1.61 -15.92
N CYS A 709 9.70 2.94 -16.01
CA CYS A 709 10.33 3.82 -15.03
C CYS A 709 9.26 4.34 -14.07
N THR A 710 9.51 4.33 -12.77
CA THR A 710 8.68 5.04 -11.77
C THR A 710 9.56 5.67 -10.69
N LYS A 711 8.96 6.27 -9.66
CA LYS A 711 9.68 7.04 -8.64
C LYS A 711 9.13 6.78 -7.23
N ALA A 712 9.93 7.00 -6.20
CA ALA A 712 9.56 6.84 -4.79
C ALA A 712 9.91 8.10 -3.97
N GLY A 713 9.45 8.16 -2.72
CA GLY A 713 9.82 9.18 -1.73
C GLY A 713 8.95 10.43 -1.70
N ARG A 714 8.50 10.97 -2.84
CA ARG A 714 7.53 12.07 -2.88
C ARG A 714 6.10 11.54 -2.76
N ILE A 715 5.35 12.02 -1.75
CA ILE A 715 3.96 11.61 -1.50
C ILE A 715 2.98 12.70 -1.97
N THR A 716 3.23 13.96 -1.63
CA THR A 716 2.41 15.10 -2.06
C THR A 716 3.28 16.25 -2.57
N ASP A 717 2.66 17.40 -2.81
CA ASP A 717 3.31 18.68 -3.03
C ASP A 717 4.33 19.03 -1.92
N THR A 718 3.94 18.75 -0.66
CA THR A 718 4.56 19.19 0.60
C THR A 718 5.08 18.05 1.47
N LYS A 719 4.62 16.80 1.28
CA LYS A 719 5.06 15.63 2.04
C LYS A 719 6.00 14.74 1.24
N PHE A 720 7.17 14.50 1.82
CA PHE A 720 8.17 13.52 1.40
C PHE A 720 8.37 12.51 2.53
N ASP A 721 8.79 11.29 2.19
CA ASP A 721 9.13 10.21 3.13
C ASP A 721 10.18 9.31 2.47
N TYR A 722 11.45 9.58 2.79
CA TYR A 722 12.61 8.87 2.23
C TYR A 722 13.07 7.70 3.11
N SER A 723 12.28 7.33 4.13
CA SER A 723 12.56 6.16 4.96
C SER A 723 12.63 4.89 4.12
N ARG A 724 13.53 3.97 4.48
CA ARG A 724 13.78 2.73 3.73
C ARG A 724 12.52 1.86 3.68
N GLU A 725 11.76 1.86 4.77
CA GLU A 725 10.46 1.23 4.91
C GLU A 725 9.45 1.80 3.90
N HIS A 726 9.33 3.13 3.82
CA HIS A 726 8.40 3.77 2.88
C HIS A 726 8.84 3.63 1.43
N VAL A 727 10.13 3.74 1.11
CA VAL A 727 10.66 3.52 -0.24
C VAL A 727 10.31 2.11 -0.72
N ARG A 728 10.52 1.09 0.12
CA ARG A 728 10.16 -0.30 -0.20
C ARG A 728 8.66 -0.51 -0.30
N GLU A 729 7.84 0.11 0.55
CA GLU A 729 6.37 0.04 0.43
C GLU A 729 5.87 0.72 -0.85
N SER A 730 6.39 1.91 -1.17
CA SER A 730 6.06 2.69 -2.36
C SER A 730 6.36 1.93 -3.65
N VAL A 731 7.54 1.32 -3.75
CA VAL A 731 7.92 0.46 -4.90
C VAL A 731 7.05 -0.81 -4.97
N LYS A 732 6.73 -1.45 -3.84
CA LYS A 732 5.79 -2.59 -3.80
C LYS A 732 4.36 -2.20 -4.22
N ASN A 733 3.93 -0.98 -3.90
CA ASN A 733 2.64 -0.45 -4.32
C ASN A 733 2.65 -0.09 -5.82
N SER A 734 3.76 0.45 -6.33
CA SER A 734 3.95 0.75 -7.76
C SER A 734 3.82 -0.52 -8.60
N LEU A 735 4.53 -1.60 -8.22
CA LEU A 735 4.40 -2.94 -8.82
C LEU A 735 2.94 -3.43 -8.89
N ARG A 736 2.20 -3.27 -7.79
CA ARG A 736 0.78 -3.64 -7.67
C ARG A 736 -0.13 -2.82 -8.59
N LEU A 737 0.08 -1.50 -8.68
CA LEU A 737 -0.73 -0.60 -9.51
C LEU A 737 -0.46 -0.79 -11.00
N LEU A 738 0.82 -0.92 -11.36
CA LEU A 738 1.29 -1.16 -12.74
C LEU A 738 1.10 -2.62 -13.20
N ASN A 739 0.55 -3.50 -12.34
CA ASN A 739 0.24 -4.89 -12.63
C ASN A 739 1.45 -5.69 -13.15
N THR A 740 2.59 -5.58 -12.46
CA THR A 740 3.84 -6.29 -12.79
C THR A 740 4.62 -6.73 -11.54
N ASP A 741 5.49 -7.72 -11.72
CA ASP A 741 6.39 -8.32 -10.74
C ASP A 741 7.78 -7.67 -10.67
N TYR A 742 8.17 -6.87 -11.67
CA TYR A 742 9.41 -6.08 -11.64
C TYR A 742 9.28 -4.69 -12.29
N LEU A 743 10.16 -3.76 -11.89
CA LEU A 743 10.31 -2.44 -12.51
C LEU A 743 11.66 -2.31 -13.21
N ASP A 744 11.72 -1.57 -14.31
CA ASP A 744 12.95 -1.43 -15.10
C ASP A 744 13.88 -0.35 -14.54
N LEU A 745 13.31 0.69 -13.93
CA LEU A 745 14.05 1.78 -13.31
C LEU A 745 13.20 2.44 -12.20
N VAL A 746 13.81 2.69 -11.04
CA VAL A 746 13.20 3.51 -9.97
C VAL A 746 14.09 4.69 -9.63
N TYR A 747 13.48 5.88 -9.57
CA TYR A 747 14.11 7.11 -9.11
C TYR A 747 13.65 7.49 -7.69
N MET A 748 14.54 8.03 -6.86
CA MET A 748 14.08 8.91 -5.77
C MET A 748 13.59 10.24 -6.35
N HIS A 749 12.38 10.67 -5.99
CA HIS A 749 11.65 11.77 -6.63
C HIS A 749 11.95 13.11 -5.94
N ASP A 750 12.57 14.02 -6.69
CA ASP A 750 12.84 15.42 -6.33
C ASP A 750 13.70 15.56 -5.06
N VAL A 751 14.93 15.07 -5.18
CA VAL A 751 15.90 14.95 -4.07
C VAL A 751 16.31 16.28 -3.44
N GLU A 752 16.04 17.42 -4.08
CA GLU A 752 16.32 18.72 -3.48
C GLU A 752 15.38 19.07 -2.31
N PHE A 753 14.25 18.36 -2.14
CA PHE A 753 13.28 18.61 -1.07
C PHE A 753 13.60 17.90 0.25
N VAL A 754 14.68 17.12 0.32
CA VAL A 754 15.03 16.26 1.46
C VAL A 754 16.52 16.42 1.78
N GLU A 755 16.92 16.23 3.05
CA GLU A 755 18.33 16.31 3.41
C GLU A 755 19.15 15.18 2.76
N THR A 756 20.34 15.52 2.25
CA THR A 756 21.20 14.57 1.50
C THR A 756 21.48 13.23 2.21
N PRO A 757 21.61 13.13 3.55
CA PRO A 757 21.74 11.84 4.23
C PRO A 757 20.57 10.88 3.99
N GLU A 758 19.32 11.37 4.03
CA GLU A 758 18.13 10.55 3.75
C GLU A 758 18.07 10.12 2.28
N VAL A 759 18.54 10.98 1.36
CA VAL A 759 18.69 10.62 -0.07
C VAL A 759 19.65 9.43 -0.22
N TYR A 760 20.73 9.37 0.56
CA TYR A 760 21.62 8.21 0.57
C TYR A 760 20.94 6.97 1.17
N ASP A 761 20.24 7.08 2.29
CA ASP A 761 19.51 5.93 2.88
C ASP A 761 18.42 5.36 1.96
N ALA A 762 17.70 6.22 1.24
CA ALA A 762 16.75 5.79 0.21
C ALA A 762 17.44 5.08 -0.98
N LEU A 763 18.61 5.57 -1.41
CA LEU A 763 19.39 4.96 -2.49
C LEU A 763 20.04 3.62 -2.08
N ARG A 764 20.40 3.43 -0.80
CA ARG A 764 20.78 2.11 -0.24
C ARG A 764 19.64 1.10 -0.38
N GLU A 765 18.41 1.55 -0.12
CA GLU A 765 17.25 0.66 -0.23
C GLU A 765 16.99 0.25 -1.68
N LEU A 766 17.05 1.19 -2.63
CA LEU A 766 16.92 0.86 -4.05
C LEU A 766 18.06 -0.05 -4.55
N ARG A 767 19.30 0.10 -4.04
CA ARG A 767 20.40 -0.84 -4.30
C ARG A 767 20.04 -2.27 -3.85
N LEU A 768 19.50 -2.45 -2.65
CA LEU A 768 19.09 -3.77 -2.14
C LEU A 768 17.91 -4.35 -2.93
N MET A 769 16.89 -3.54 -3.24
CA MET A 769 15.75 -3.96 -4.08
C MET A 769 16.18 -4.38 -5.51
N LYS A 770 17.31 -3.87 -6.00
CA LYS A 770 17.93 -4.29 -7.26
C LYS A 770 18.66 -5.63 -7.15
N GLU A 771 19.31 -5.88 -6.02
CA GLU A 771 19.99 -7.16 -5.74
C GLU A 771 19.00 -8.29 -5.47
N GLU A 772 17.83 -7.98 -4.89
CA GLU A 772 16.64 -8.86 -4.86
C GLU A 772 15.99 -9.08 -6.23
N GLY A 773 16.30 -8.24 -7.22
CA GLY A 773 15.76 -8.31 -8.58
C GLY A 773 14.36 -7.71 -8.77
N LEU A 774 13.77 -7.10 -7.74
CA LEU A 774 12.48 -6.39 -7.82
C LEU A 774 12.54 -5.19 -8.78
N ILE A 775 13.69 -4.52 -8.84
CA ILE A 775 13.98 -3.46 -9.81
C ILE A 775 15.24 -3.81 -10.61
N LYS A 776 15.34 -3.40 -11.87
CA LYS A 776 16.51 -3.75 -12.72
C LYS A 776 17.60 -2.67 -12.69
N ALA A 777 17.23 -1.43 -12.40
CA ALA A 777 18.14 -0.31 -12.20
C ALA A 777 17.55 0.74 -11.24
N PHE A 778 18.40 1.65 -10.75
CA PHE A 778 17.99 2.74 -9.86
C PHE A 778 18.74 4.05 -10.09
N GLY A 779 18.16 5.14 -9.58
CA GLY A 779 18.67 6.50 -9.71
C GLY A 779 17.93 7.49 -8.83
N PHE A 780 18.04 8.77 -9.17
CA PHE A 780 17.25 9.86 -8.57
C PHE A 780 16.89 10.96 -9.59
N SER A 781 15.88 11.77 -9.27
CA SER A 781 15.44 12.92 -10.06
C SER A 781 15.40 14.21 -9.23
N GLY A 782 15.41 15.34 -9.91
CA GLY A 782 15.20 16.65 -9.28
C GLY A 782 15.44 17.83 -10.22
N TYR A 783 15.24 19.04 -9.72
CA TYR A 783 15.47 20.27 -10.48
C TYR A 783 16.98 20.60 -10.60
N PRO A 784 17.75 20.87 -9.52
CA PRO A 784 19.02 21.58 -9.64
C PRO A 784 20.14 20.65 -10.16
N VAL A 785 20.55 20.82 -11.42
CA VAL A 785 21.52 19.90 -12.08
C VAL A 785 22.83 19.75 -11.29
N LYS A 786 23.31 20.85 -10.68
CA LYS A 786 24.50 20.86 -9.84
C LYS A 786 24.37 19.93 -8.61
N LEU A 787 23.23 19.94 -7.93
CA LEU A 787 22.95 19.01 -6.83
C LEU A 787 22.93 17.56 -7.34
N LEU A 788 22.29 17.31 -8.48
CA LEU A 788 22.26 15.97 -9.08
C LEU A 788 23.68 15.47 -9.39
N TYR A 789 24.57 16.36 -9.86
CA TYR A 789 25.98 16.06 -10.06
C TYR A 789 26.72 15.80 -8.75
N GLU A 790 26.53 16.63 -7.71
CA GLU A 790 27.20 16.45 -6.41
C GLU A 790 26.82 15.14 -5.72
N ILE A 791 25.55 14.72 -5.77
CA ILE A 791 25.08 13.43 -5.26
C ILE A 791 25.67 12.29 -6.11
N ALA A 792 25.58 12.38 -7.44
CA ALA A 792 26.11 11.36 -8.35
C ALA A 792 27.62 11.15 -8.20
N TYR A 793 28.37 12.25 -8.01
CA TYR A 793 29.82 12.24 -7.85
C TYR A 793 30.22 11.57 -6.54
N LYS A 794 29.53 11.87 -5.43
CA LYS A 794 29.76 11.22 -4.13
C LYS A 794 29.49 9.72 -4.20
N CYS A 795 28.32 9.30 -4.72
CA CYS A 795 28.01 7.88 -4.95
C CYS A 795 29.03 7.16 -5.87
N ALA A 796 29.76 7.90 -6.73
CA ALA A 796 30.69 7.32 -7.70
C ALA A 796 32.15 7.22 -7.25
N HIS A 797 32.57 7.96 -6.22
CA HIS A 797 33.98 8.10 -5.83
C HIS A 797 34.28 7.71 -4.38
N ASP A 798 33.64 8.33 -3.38
CA ASP A 798 34.03 8.19 -1.97
C ASP A 798 32.85 8.35 -0.98
N TYR A 799 33.03 7.80 0.23
CA TYR A 799 32.19 7.94 1.44
C TYR A 799 30.83 7.23 1.51
N VAL A 800 30.37 6.53 0.47
CA VAL A 800 29.12 5.72 0.56
C VAL A 800 29.31 4.31 -0.03
N GLU A 801 30.07 3.50 0.71
CA GLU A 801 30.58 2.17 0.30
C GLU A 801 29.49 1.18 -0.14
N ASP A 802 28.26 1.34 0.36
CA ASP A 802 27.14 0.44 0.12
C ASP A 802 26.19 0.87 -1.00
N ILE A 803 26.21 2.13 -1.47
CA ILE A 803 25.40 2.57 -2.62
C ILE A 803 26.14 2.33 -3.93
N GLY A 804 27.40 2.76 -4.02
CA GLY A 804 28.17 2.81 -5.27
C GLY A 804 27.50 3.58 -6.42
N ARG A 805 28.03 3.44 -7.63
CA ARG A 805 27.51 4.14 -8.82
C ARG A 805 26.04 3.77 -9.11
N VAL A 806 25.18 4.79 -9.12
CA VAL A 806 23.77 4.69 -9.56
C VAL A 806 23.72 4.49 -11.08
N ASP A 807 22.62 3.94 -11.61
CA ASP A 807 22.53 3.64 -13.04
C ASP A 807 22.10 4.86 -13.87
N ALA A 808 21.18 5.68 -13.35
CA ALA A 808 20.59 6.80 -14.07
C ALA A 808 20.27 8.03 -13.21
N ILE A 809 20.02 9.14 -13.90
CA ILE A 809 19.56 10.42 -13.34
C ILE A 809 18.47 10.99 -14.25
N LEU A 810 17.47 11.66 -13.68
CA LEU A 810 16.49 12.45 -14.44
C LEU A 810 16.52 13.91 -13.95
N SER A 811 16.94 14.83 -14.81
CA SER A 811 16.79 16.27 -14.55
C SER A 811 15.57 16.79 -15.30
N TYR A 812 14.87 17.78 -14.73
CA TYR A 812 13.76 18.45 -15.40
C TYR A 812 14.01 19.95 -15.62
N SER A 813 13.42 20.47 -16.71
CA SER A 813 13.49 21.86 -17.18
C SER A 813 14.88 22.41 -17.59
N HIS A 814 16.00 21.80 -17.18
CA HIS A 814 17.36 22.28 -17.50
C HIS A 814 17.98 21.74 -18.81
N GLY A 815 17.17 21.08 -19.64
CA GLY A 815 17.55 20.59 -20.97
C GLY A 815 16.61 21.12 -22.06
N CYS A 816 16.28 22.40 -22.01
CA CYS A 816 15.31 23.06 -22.89
C CYS A 816 15.88 24.33 -23.55
N ILE A 817 15.11 24.97 -24.44
CA ILE A 817 15.57 26.17 -25.16
C ILE A 817 15.75 27.41 -24.25
N GLN A 818 15.19 27.41 -23.04
CA GLN A 818 15.40 28.47 -22.05
C GLN A 818 16.54 28.15 -21.06
N ASN A 819 16.89 26.88 -20.84
CA ASN A 819 17.94 26.50 -19.90
C ASN A 819 18.70 25.25 -20.38
N THR A 820 20.03 25.38 -20.52
CA THR A 820 20.95 24.37 -21.10
C THR A 820 21.85 23.67 -20.09
N ALA A 821 21.74 23.95 -18.78
CA ALA A 821 22.70 23.50 -17.77
C ALA A 821 22.87 21.97 -17.68
N LEU A 822 21.87 21.18 -18.11
CA LEU A 822 21.97 19.71 -18.22
C LEU A 822 22.96 19.26 -19.30
N PHE A 823 23.11 20.03 -20.38
CA PHE A 823 24.00 19.70 -21.49
C PHE A 823 25.46 19.95 -21.11
N GLU A 824 25.73 21.04 -20.38
CA GLU A 824 27.06 21.44 -19.91
C GLU A 824 27.67 20.40 -18.95
N LEU A 825 26.85 19.72 -18.15
CA LEU A 825 27.27 18.67 -17.21
C LEU A 825 27.19 17.25 -17.77
N TYR A 826 26.80 17.05 -19.03
CA TYR A 826 26.63 15.72 -19.65
C TYR A 826 27.91 14.86 -19.54
N ASP A 827 29.05 15.39 -20.01
CA ASP A 827 30.33 14.65 -19.99
C ASP A 827 30.82 14.40 -18.56
N ASP A 828 30.46 15.25 -17.60
CA ASP A 828 30.80 15.09 -16.19
C ASP A 828 30.01 13.95 -15.54
N PHE A 829 28.70 13.84 -15.81
CA PHE A 829 27.88 12.71 -15.40
C PHE A 829 28.36 11.38 -16.02
N ILE A 830 28.71 11.37 -17.30
CA ILE A 830 29.12 10.15 -17.99
C ILE A 830 30.55 9.73 -17.62
N ASN A 831 31.52 10.64 -17.68
CA ASN A 831 32.95 10.29 -17.58
C ASN A 831 33.47 10.28 -16.13
N LYS A 832 32.99 11.20 -15.27
CA LYS A 832 33.36 11.21 -13.84
C LYS A 832 32.44 10.28 -13.07
N CYS A 833 31.14 10.58 -13.04
CA CYS A 833 30.18 9.82 -12.22
C CYS A 833 29.89 8.41 -12.78
N GLY A 834 30.13 8.15 -14.07
CA GLY A 834 29.96 6.83 -14.68
C GLY A 834 28.50 6.45 -14.91
N ILE A 835 27.61 7.44 -15.01
CA ILE A 835 26.18 7.23 -15.24
C ILE A 835 25.96 6.53 -16.57
N LYS A 836 24.99 5.61 -16.62
CA LYS A 836 24.70 4.80 -17.82
C LYS A 836 23.66 5.47 -18.71
N LYS A 837 22.67 6.13 -18.09
CA LYS A 837 21.55 6.76 -18.76
C LYS A 837 21.16 8.08 -18.08
N ILE A 838 21.00 9.15 -18.85
CA ILE A 838 20.51 10.44 -18.32
C ILE A 838 19.22 10.80 -19.06
N LEU A 839 18.16 11.08 -18.29
CA LEU A 839 16.85 11.47 -18.80
C LEU A 839 16.67 12.98 -18.66
N ASN A 840 16.14 13.58 -19.72
CA ASN A 840 15.72 14.99 -19.77
C ASN A 840 14.19 15.04 -19.74
N GLY A 841 13.62 15.42 -18.61
CA GLY A 841 12.18 15.57 -18.42
C GLY A 841 11.72 17.01 -18.57
N SER A 842 10.43 17.21 -18.84
CA SER A 842 9.83 18.56 -18.86
C SER A 842 10.52 19.51 -19.85
N ILE A 843 10.75 19.06 -21.08
CA ILE A 843 11.47 19.84 -22.11
C ILE A 843 10.76 21.14 -22.56
N LEU A 844 9.48 21.30 -22.22
CA LEU A 844 8.72 22.55 -22.38
C LEU A 844 8.68 23.39 -21.09
N SER A 845 9.55 23.07 -20.12
CA SER A 845 9.57 23.59 -18.76
C SER A 845 8.18 23.72 -18.14
N MET A 846 7.57 22.60 -17.74
CA MET A 846 6.30 22.57 -17.00
C MET A 846 5.18 23.40 -17.68
N SER A 847 5.13 23.33 -19.01
CA SER A 847 4.20 24.09 -19.88
C SER A 847 4.39 25.62 -19.87
N LEU A 848 5.61 26.10 -19.65
CA LEU A 848 6.05 27.49 -19.84
C LEU A 848 6.34 27.80 -21.32
N LEU A 849 7.01 26.90 -22.03
CA LEU A 849 7.50 27.10 -23.41
C LEU A 849 6.41 26.86 -24.46
N ARG A 850 5.34 27.64 -24.41
CA ARG A 850 4.18 27.62 -25.33
C ARG A 850 3.45 28.96 -25.32
N SER A 851 2.59 29.22 -26.30
CA SER A 851 1.72 30.43 -26.35
C SER A 851 0.45 30.33 -25.49
N GLY A 852 0.16 29.15 -24.93
CA GLY A 852 -0.93 28.95 -23.98
C GLY A 852 -0.53 29.37 -22.56
N LYS A 853 -1.37 30.15 -21.88
CA LYS A 853 -1.11 30.72 -20.55
C LYS A 853 -0.40 29.74 -19.60
N THR A 854 0.67 30.21 -18.95
CA THR A 854 1.42 29.43 -17.95
C THR A 854 0.51 29.06 -16.77
N HIS A 855 0.63 27.83 -16.26
CA HIS A 855 -0.18 27.35 -15.14
C HIS A 855 0.21 28.07 -13.82
N ALA A 856 -0.78 28.32 -12.96
CA ALA A 856 -0.59 29.11 -11.73
C ALA A 856 0.43 28.50 -10.75
N PHE A 857 0.63 27.18 -10.76
CA PHE A 857 1.59 26.49 -9.90
C PHE A 857 3.05 26.63 -10.34
N HIS A 858 3.35 27.16 -11.54
CA HIS A 858 4.72 27.12 -12.05
C HIS A 858 5.64 28.01 -11.19
N PRO A 859 6.78 27.50 -10.66
CA PRO A 859 7.67 28.23 -9.75
C PRO A 859 8.54 29.35 -10.38
N ALA A 860 8.34 29.69 -11.66
CA ALA A 860 9.14 30.72 -12.34
C ALA A 860 8.80 32.14 -11.84
N SER A 861 9.75 33.07 -11.97
CA SER A 861 9.53 34.50 -11.70
C SER A 861 8.39 35.07 -12.57
N VAL A 862 7.80 36.19 -12.15
CA VAL A 862 6.72 36.84 -12.93
C VAL A 862 7.29 37.40 -14.24
N GLU A 863 8.55 37.83 -14.16
CA GLU A 863 9.39 38.40 -15.19
C GLU A 863 9.73 37.33 -16.26
N LEU A 864 10.22 36.15 -15.88
CA LEU A 864 10.45 35.02 -16.79
C LEU A 864 9.15 34.55 -17.46
N LYS A 865 8.04 34.46 -16.70
CA LYS A 865 6.72 34.11 -17.26
C LYS A 865 6.26 35.13 -18.31
N ALA A 866 6.38 36.42 -18.02
CA ALA A 866 6.03 37.48 -18.94
C ALA A 866 6.94 37.48 -20.18
N LYS A 867 8.25 37.23 -20.01
CA LYS A 867 9.21 37.17 -21.11
C LYS A 867 8.97 35.98 -22.04
N VAL A 868 8.66 34.79 -21.51
CA VAL A 868 8.36 33.63 -22.36
C VAL A 868 7.03 33.80 -23.08
N ASP A 869 6.00 34.38 -22.44
CA ASP A 869 4.75 34.73 -23.14
C ASP A 869 5.00 35.77 -24.24
N GLU A 870 5.77 36.85 -23.99
CA GLU A 870 6.17 37.82 -25.02
C GLU A 870 6.79 37.14 -26.24
N VAL A 871 7.77 36.24 -26.04
CA VAL A 871 8.42 35.46 -27.11
C VAL A 871 7.43 34.55 -27.84
N ALA A 872 6.54 33.86 -27.11
CA ALA A 872 5.56 32.97 -27.70
C ALA A 872 4.49 33.72 -28.52
N GLN A 873 4.02 34.87 -28.03
CA GLN A 873 3.08 35.73 -28.76
C GLN A 873 3.77 36.39 -29.98
N ASP A 874 5.05 36.73 -29.89
CA ASP A 874 5.80 37.32 -31.01
C ASP A 874 6.02 36.32 -32.15
N LEU A 875 6.50 35.10 -31.86
CA LEU A 875 6.62 34.01 -32.86
C LEU A 875 5.28 33.70 -33.54
N LYS A 876 4.18 33.73 -32.78
CA LYS A 876 2.84 33.43 -33.26
C LYS A 876 2.25 34.56 -34.11
N LYS A 877 2.65 35.81 -33.89
CA LYS A 877 2.26 36.98 -34.71
C LYS A 877 3.12 37.16 -35.96
N THR A 878 4.42 36.92 -35.85
CA THR A 878 5.39 37.18 -36.94
C THR A 878 5.47 36.03 -37.95
N SER A 879 5.48 34.79 -37.45
CA SER A 879 5.78 33.59 -38.24
C SER A 879 4.71 32.50 -38.14
N ASN A 880 3.66 32.72 -37.33
CA ASN A 880 2.63 31.72 -36.98
C ASN A 880 3.22 30.42 -36.39
N ILE A 881 4.34 30.52 -35.67
CA ILE A 881 5.02 29.39 -35.02
C ILE A 881 4.54 29.26 -33.58
N GLU A 882 4.20 28.03 -33.17
CA GLU A 882 3.92 27.69 -31.78
C GLU A 882 5.22 27.36 -31.04
N LEU A 883 5.58 28.09 -29.99
CA LEU A 883 6.88 27.98 -29.29
C LEU A 883 7.22 26.55 -28.83
N ALA A 884 6.22 25.72 -28.56
CA ALA A 884 6.41 24.32 -28.17
C ALA A 884 7.08 23.46 -29.26
N GLU A 885 6.92 23.77 -30.56
CA GLU A 885 7.55 23.03 -31.65
C GLU A 885 9.08 23.24 -31.69
N PRO A 886 9.64 24.47 -31.83
CA PRO A 886 11.07 24.67 -31.79
C PRO A 886 11.67 24.33 -30.41
N ALA A 887 10.96 24.53 -29.30
CA ALA A 887 11.43 24.07 -27.99
C ALA A 887 11.61 22.54 -27.93
N THR A 888 10.68 21.79 -28.51
CA THR A 888 10.76 20.32 -28.63
C THR A 888 11.90 19.89 -29.55
N ARG A 889 12.00 20.50 -30.74
CA ARG A 889 13.05 20.22 -31.73
C ARG A 889 14.44 20.55 -31.18
N PHE A 890 14.60 21.65 -30.46
CA PHE A 890 15.84 22.02 -29.76
C PHE A 890 16.26 20.95 -28.76
N ALA A 891 15.36 20.58 -27.84
CA ALA A 891 15.67 19.57 -26.82
C ALA A 891 16.07 18.24 -27.45
N MET A 892 15.38 17.80 -28.51
CA MET A 892 15.75 16.62 -29.30
C MET A 892 17.13 16.77 -29.96
N LYS A 893 17.40 17.87 -30.69
CA LYS A 893 18.66 18.10 -31.43
C LYS A 893 19.86 18.16 -30.50
N ARG A 894 19.78 18.98 -29.44
CA ARG A 894 20.85 19.15 -28.45
C ARG A 894 21.11 17.86 -27.67
N TRP A 895 20.06 17.25 -27.09
CA TRP A 895 20.23 16.16 -26.14
C TRP A 895 20.48 14.80 -26.81
N LEU A 896 19.62 14.41 -27.76
CA LEU A 896 19.63 13.05 -28.30
C LEU A 896 20.75 12.82 -29.34
N PHE A 897 21.25 13.89 -29.97
CA PHE A 897 22.17 13.79 -31.10
C PHE A 897 23.48 14.56 -30.88
N GLN A 898 23.43 15.82 -30.44
CA GLN A 898 24.63 16.67 -30.29
C GLN A 898 25.43 16.45 -28.98
N THR A 899 25.00 15.55 -28.10
CA THR A 899 25.81 15.05 -26.96
C THR A 899 26.99 14.15 -27.38
N GLN A 900 27.26 14.04 -28.68
CA GLN A 900 28.42 13.39 -29.28
C GLN A 900 28.74 14.04 -30.65
N PRO A 901 30.01 14.16 -31.09
CA PRO A 901 30.34 14.84 -32.33
C PRO A 901 29.79 14.14 -33.58
N GLN A 902 28.87 14.82 -34.28
CA GLN A 902 28.28 14.40 -35.56
C GLN A 902 28.11 15.63 -36.45
N LYS A 903 28.04 15.43 -37.77
CA LYS A 903 27.89 16.53 -38.75
C LYS A 903 26.72 16.31 -39.69
N ASP A 904 26.66 15.14 -40.31
CA ASP A 904 25.75 14.88 -41.42
C ASP A 904 24.57 13.99 -40.99
N PRO A 905 23.33 14.26 -41.43
CA PRO A 905 22.18 13.38 -41.19
C PRO A 905 22.27 12.10 -42.07
N PRO A 906 21.60 11.00 -41.69
CA PRO A 906 20.70 10.88 -40.54
C PRO A 906 21.44 10.76 -39.21
N LEU A 907 21.10 11.63 -38.26
CA LEU A 907 21.79 11.71 -36.97
C LEU A 907 21.62 10.42 -36.15
N LYS A 908 22.72 9.96 -35.54
CA LYS A 908 22.74 8.74 -34.75
C LYS A 908 22.50 9.07 -33.28
N TRP A 909 21.34 8.67 -32.77
CA TRP A 909 20.95 8.87 -31.37
C TRP A 909 22.00 8.31 -30.39
N ASN A 910 22.32 9.12 -29.38
CA ASN A 910 23.16 8.74 -28.24
C ASN A 910 22.37 7.90 -27.24
N GLN A 911 22.60 6.59 -27.23
CA GLN A 911 21.92 5.62 -26.35
C GLN A 911 22.08 5.91 -24.84
N ARG A 912 23.02 6.77 -24.41
CA ARG A 912 23.12 7.24 -23.01
C ARG A 912 22.09 8.32 -22.66
N THR A 913 21.34 8.83 -23.61
CA THR A 913 20.33 9.89 -23.43
C THR A 913 18.92 9.39 -23.76
N SER A 914 17.92 9.95 -23.07
CA SER A 914 16.49 9.87 -23.43
C SER A 914 15.77 11.15 -23.03
N ILE A 915 14.62 11.42 -23.65
CA ILE A 915 13.68 12.48 -23.27
C ILE A 915 12.39 11.85 -22.71
N VAL A 916 11.84 12.43 -21.64
CA VAL A 916 10.49 12.10 -21.16
C VAL A 916 9.49 13.12 -21.71
N LEU A 917 8.52 12.64 -22.50
CA LEU A 917 7.49 13.45 -23.15
C LEU A 917 6.13 13.23 -22.47
N GLY A 918 5.57 14.28 -21.87
CA GLY A 918 4.15 14.30 -21.52
C GLY A 918 3.32 14.49 -22.79
N VAL A 919 2.46 13.53 -23.11
CA VAL A 919 1.50 13.59 -24.23
C VAL A 919 0.14 13.13 -23.73
N SER A 920 -0.89 13.94 -23.97
CA SER A 920 -2.28 13.72 -23.55
C SER A 920 -3.15 13.19 -24.68
N THR A 921 -2.80 13.48 -25.94
CA THR A 921 -3.53 12.98 -27.13
C THR A 921 -2.63 12.24 -28.13
N VAL A 922 -3.26 11.54 -29.07
CA VAL A 922 -2.59 10.81 -30.15
C VAL A 922 -1.97 11.80 -31.17
N GLU A 923 -2.54 12.98 -31.34
CA GLU A 923 -2.03 14.06 -32.19
C GLU A 923 -0.72 14.64 -31.62
N GLU A 924 -0.65 14.84 -30.30
CA GLU A 924 0.58 15.29 -29.62
C GLU A 924 1.70 14.25 -29.76
N LEU A 925 1.39 12.96 -29.58
CA LEU A 925 2.33 11.86 -29.81
C LEU A 925 2.84 11.84 -31.26
N ASN A 926 1.94 11.97 -32.25
CA ASN A 926 2.31 12.00 -33.67
C ASN A 926 3.14 13.25 -34.03
N SER A 927 2.85 14.41 -33.42
CA SER A 927 3.63 15.64 -33.59
C SER A 927 5.06 15.51 -33.03
N ALA A 928 5.21 14.88 -31.86
CA ALA A 928 6.51 14.58 -31.28
C ALA A 928 7.30 13.54 -32.08
N LEU A 929 6.64 12.49 -32.58
CA LEU A 929 7.23 11.50 -33.49
C LEU A 929 7.72 12.15 -34.79
N LYS A 930 6.91 13.03 -35.40
CA LYS A 930 7.30 13.83 -36.57
C LYS A 930 8.50 14.72 -36.26
N SER A 931 8.50 15.42 -35.12
CA SER A 931 9.60 16.29 -34.68
C SER A 931 10.92 15.52 -34.53
N TYR A 932 10.87 14.32 -33.95
CA TYR A 932 12.03 13.44 -33.80
C TYR A 932 12.56 12.93 -35.14
N ALA A 933 11.67 12.54 -36.07
CA ALA A 933 12.06 12.16 -37.43
C ALA A 933 12.68 13.36 -38.18
N ASP A 934 12.06 14.54 -38.10
CA ASP A 934 12.56 15.76 -38.72
C ASP A 934 13.97 16.13 -38.23
N VAL A 935 14.20 16.13 -36.91
CA VAL A 935 15.50 16.42 -36.30
C VAL A 935 16.55 15.35 -36.64
N LYS A 936 16.13 14.10 -36.85
CA LYS A 936 17.03 13.00 -37.23
C LYS A 936 17.46 13.07 -38.70
N GLU A 937 16.52 13.30 -39.62
CA GLU A 937 16.74 13.18 -41.06
C GLU A 937 17.16 14.49 -41.75
N LYS A 938 16.99 15.66 -41.11
CA LYS A 938 17.27 16.98 -41.70
C LYS A 938 18.48 17.65 -41.06
N ASP A 939 19.21 18.42 -41.85
CA ASP A 939 20.32 19.29 -41.42
C ASP A 939 19.89 20.34 -40.37
N GLY A 940 18.70 20.91 -40.54
CA GLY A 940 18.10 21.80 -39.53
C GLY A 940 18.84 23.14 -39.37
N ALA A 941 19.39 23.69 -40.45
CA ALA A 941 19.95 25.05 -40.45
C ALA A 941 18.89 26.17 -40.26
N GLU A 942 17.63 25.92 -40.58
CA GLU A 942 16.52 26.84 -40.27
C GLU A 942 16.14 26.77 -38.79
N ASP A 943 16.06 25.55 -38.23
CA ASP A 943 15.91 25.33 -36.78
C ASP A 943 17.01 26.08 -35.99
N GLU A 944 18.27 25.97 -36.41
CA GLU A 944 19.40 26.58 -35.70
C GLU A 944 19.26 28.11 -35.59
N LYS A 945 18.87 28.80 -36.68
CA LYS A 945 18.61 30.25 -36.69
C LYS A 945 17.44 30.62 -35.78
N LEU A 946 16.36 29.84 -35.81
CA LEU A 946 15.20 30.04 -34.96
C LEU A 946 15.54 29.83 -33.46
N PHE A 947 16.45 28.89 -33.17
CA PHE A 947 16.95 28.67 -31.81
C PHE A 947 17.80 29.85 -31.32
N GLU A 948 18.72 30.34 -32.15
CA GLU A 948 19.50 31.56 -31.87
C GLU A 948 18.60 32.78 -31.65
N GLU A 949 17.55 32.93 -32.46
CA GLU A 949 16.58 34.01 -32.32
C GLU A 949 15.82 33.93 -30.99
N ILE A 950 15.29 32.75 -30.63
CA ILE A 950 14.55 32.55 -29.37
C ILE A 950 15.45 32.81 -28.17
N ILE A 951 16.66 32.25 -28.13
CA ILE A 951 17.63 32.47 -27.04
C ILE A 951 17.98 33.96 -26.92
N LYS A 952 18.18 34.64 -28.05
CA LYS A 952 18.44 36.09 -28.09
C LYS A 952 17.25 36.92 -27.59
N LYS A 953 16.01 36.53 -27.87
CA LYS A 953 14.82 37.22 -27.33
C LYS A 953 14.63 36.97 -25.83
N LEU A 954 15.00 35.81 -25.29
CA LEU A 954 14.97 35.53 -23.85
C LEU A 954 15.95 36.43 -23.07
N GLY A 955 17.12 36.71 -23.64
CA GLY A 955 18.07 37.68 -23.08
C GLY A 955 18.57 37.26 -21.69
N SER A 956 18.39 38.14 -20.69
CA SER A 956 18.76 37.86 -19.28
C SER A 956 17.99 36.72 -18.64
N HIS A 957 16.90 36.26 -19.24
CA HIS A 957 16.08 35.14 -18.77
C HIS A 957 16.55 33.77 -19.32
N PHE A 958 17.54 33.76 -20.22
CA PHE A 958 18.21 32.52 -20.64
C PHE A 958 19.11 31.99 -19.51
N ASN A 959 19.07 30.68 -19.28
CA ASN A 959 19.65 29.99 -18.11
C ASN A 959 19.16 30.51 -16.73
N GLU A 960 18.09 31.32 -16.65
CA GLU A 960 17.43 31.63 -15.37
C GLU A 960 16.93 30.34 -14.71
N THR A 961 17.07 30.28 -13.38
CA THR A 961 16.56 29.20 -12.52
C THR A 961 15.78 29.78 -11.34
N TRP A 962 14.94 28.96 -10.73
CA TRP A 962 14.17 29.30 -9.53
C TRP A 962 14.58 28.41 -8.33
N PRO A 963 14.41 28.86 -7.08
CA PRO A 963 14.61 28.00 -5.90
C PRO A 963 13.75 26.73 -5.95
N SER A 964 14.31 25.59 -5.53
CA SER A 964 13.59 24.31 -5.43
C SER A 964 14.01 23.55 -4.17
N GLY A 965 13.03 23.07 -3.40
CA GLY A 965 13.25 22.37 -2.14
C GLY A 965 14.10 23.17 -1.14
N LEU A 966 15.10 22.51 -0.56
CA LEU A 966 16.08 23.08 0.38
C LEU A 966 17.17 23.90 -0.31
N TYR A 967 17.17 23.96 -1.65
CA TYR A 967 18.23 24.56 -2.46
C TYR A 967 17.75 25.86 -3.12
N SER A 968 18.25 26.99 -2.61
CA SER A 968 18.16 28.29 -3.28
C SER A 968 18.95 28.28 -4.58
N ALA A 969 18.42 28.87 -5.64
CA ALA A 969 19.22 29.22 -6.82
C ALA A 969 20.38 30.16 -6.42
N THR A 970 21.57 29.91 -6.98
CA THR A 970 22.82 30.65 -6.72
C THR A 970 23.43 31.15 -8.02
#